data_AF-A0AAP5Q9V6-F1
#
_entry.id   AF-A0AAP5Q9V6-F1
#
_cell.length_a   1.000
_cell.length_b   1.000
_cell.length_c   1.000
_cell.angle_alpha   90.00
_cell.angle_beta   90.00
_cell.angle_gamma   90.00
#
_symmetry.space_group_name_H-M   'P 1'
#
loop_
_entity.id
_entity.type
_entity.pdbx_description
1 polymer ?
#
loop_
_entity_poly.entity_id
_entity_poly.type
_entity_poly.pdbx_seq_one_letter_code
_entity_poly.pdbx_strand_id
1 'polypeptide(L)'
;MLNRKYLALGGGVALLAGAVIVHACGPFFPLQLLDNRAGTLSGTPNNSFAYEVSHLVTPADHLLAPEAVHVPAGQQPVDPAKAMLAGLSPEQIATLAAMAKAADGDAAYAMGAGVPEAQRLFAAADVDFGHALAACTSEASAAPDAPASSANPAAADADASDASPATHAAGTTAAQAACAAREPLFSRAATRLDAVLALPAATGAPRAVAAATELAAIAQARADDCKSGDACAALTAALPAAYAKPRTLAANGAPDPEGLAVASFGDEALTYLQNKQTGKQCDYRSFLNSTPCAAAIAPADLKQAINLYAQQAARGGNSGLQSLRFIAAWALEGEARVASLIDDPLAQRLLVAYALAREGDIVNDQPASAFEYYGGYDNSYGPTGYADAARGDKGIKSNPALVSLVEAIQQRGIDHVAGADRLAALAYRVGRYDFAGTLAAREHSALASWVSAKLALRRGDTAAAVQAYAQASKAFPATDASVEPAGALLIKGEQAVLTLSRGQYIEALGYLFDAASRQDKTGLDDDSVSEVAYGSDMAYIAERVLTTDELKHFVDSRVPASAVPPMPASNAGADAYYALHQTAADSLRYLLARRLVRDGRIDDALPYFPADNDPRYGTFSWEGGQTTRKQLQLRKLARDYAAALDQAQHAWLGANRAHGWFDAATLAKQHGMELMGYEQGPDYRDVDGAFAGGSGRSGVIGARGSGASNAGAASAPATPDTPAARAEADLAGPFVTADEKRRYAASESKPLVRFHYREIAADYIAKAADGLPPRSQAFAAVLCRGTDWTHNDDPARALAFYQRYVKEGAYVDFGGPFGTLCPTPDFRAAATFTYTQAWRNVKRDAGRNRKPVALIVLLIAAGVIGVGVWRYRKGRAQRTSADGK
;
A
#
# COMPACT_ATOMS: atom_id res chain seq x y z
N MET A 1 33.95 -18.67 2.06
CA MET A 1 33.91 -18.28 3.50
C MET A 1 33.48 -16.83 3.65
N LEU A 2 32.24 -16.53 4.06
CA LEU A 2 31.91 -15.38 4.92
C LEU A 2 30.46 -15.53 5.42
N ASN A 3 30.24 -15.22 6.71
CA ASN A 3 28.99 -15.32 7.49
C ASN A 3 28.52 -16.65 8.10
N ARG A 4 29.37 -17.70 8.18
CA ARG A 4 29.28 -18.70 9.27
C ARG A 4 29.95 -18.27 10.58
N LYS A 5 30.43 -17.01 10.71
CA LYS A 5 30.93 -16.49 12.00
C LYS A 5 29.85 -16.44 13.09
N TYR A 6 28.57 -16.57 12.72
CA TYR A 6 27.45 -16.78 13.65
C TYR A 6 27.09 -18.25 13.90
N LEU A 7 27.68 -19.20 13.19
CA LEU A 7 27.45 -20.64 13.34
C LEU A 7 28.57 -21.35 14.13
N ALA A 8 29.71 -20.71 14.34
CA ALA A 8 30.87 -21.30 15.01
C ALA A 8 30.99 -20.98 16.52
N LEU A 9 29.95 -20.42 17.15
CA LEU A 9 29.90 -20.20 18.60
C LEU A 9 28.63 -20.81 19.18
N GLY A 10 28.76 -22.05 19.67
CA GLY A 10 27.98 -22.57 20.78
C GLY A 10 26.54 -22.97 20.49
N GLY A 11 26.28 -24.29 20.59
CA GLY A 11 24.93 -24.86 20.58
C GLY A 11 23.95 -24.14 21.50
N GLY A 12 22.86 -23.68 20.90
CA GLY A 12 21.72 -23.07 21.55
C GLY A 12 20.92 -22.32 20.50
N VAL A 13 19.86 -22.95 19.99
CA VAL A 13 18.71 -22.29 19.36
C VAL A 13 19.07 -21.02 18.60
N ALA A 14 19.46 -21.15 17.33
CA ALA A 14 19.40 -20.02 16.40
C ALA A 14 17.93 -19.77 16.02
N LEU A 15 17.13 -19.39 17.03
CA LEU A 15 15.93 -18.60 16.83
C LEU A 15 16.39 -17.27 16.22
N LEU A 16 15.82 -16.93 15.08
CA LEU A 16 15.68 -15.56 14.60
C LEU A 16 16.99 -14.86 14.20
N ALA A 17 17.62 -15.34 13.13
CA ALA A 17 17.88 -14.39 12.05
C ALA A 17 16.55 -14.29 11.30
N GLY A 18 15.66 -13.46 11.83
CA GLY A 18 14.44 -13.09 11.12
C GLY A 18 14.86 -12.74 9.71
N ALA A 19 14.18 -13.35 8.74
CA ALA A 19 14.08 -12.78 7.43
C ALA A 19 13.68 -11.32 7.67
N VAL A 20 14.65 -10.41 7.64
CA VAL A 20 14.36 -9.09 7.14
C VAL A 20 14.00 -9.41 5.71
N ILE A 21 12.72 -9.65 5.51
CA ILE A 21 12.12 -9.67 4.19
C ILE A 21 12.29 -8.22 3.75
N VAL A 22 13.50 -7.89 3.29
CA VAL A 22 13.71 -6.74 2.44
C VAL A 22 13.07 -7.20 1.14
N HIS A 23 11.74 -7.08 1.08
CA HIS A 23 11.03 -6.98 -0.18
C HIS A 23 11.74 -5.85 -0.91
N ALA A 24 12.65 -6.23 -1.82
CA ALA A 24 13.25 -5.31 -2.75
C ALA A 24 12.08 -4.85 -3.62
N CYS A 25 11.50 -3.75 -3.14
CA CYS A 25 10.46 -2.93 -3.69
C CYS A 25 10.06 -3.35 -5.13
N GLY A 26 8.82 -3.84 -5.31
CA GLY A 26 8.22 -4.28 -6.59
C GLY A 26 8.15 -3.16 -7.67
N PRO A 27 7.32 -3.26 -8.73
CA PRO A 27 7.10 -2.11 -9.60
C PRO A 27 6.21 -1.13 -8.84
N PHE A 28 6.55 0.15 -8.85
CA PHE A 28 5.72 1.14 -8.17
C PHE A 28 5.03 2.00 -9.19
N PHE A 29 3.76 1.70 -9.36
CA PHE A 29 2.89 2.50 -10.18
C PHE A 29 2.45 3.74 -9.42
N PRO A 30 2.14 4.84 -10.13
CA PRO A 30 1.54 5.99 -9.48
C PRO A 30 0.28 5.56 -8.74
N LEU A 31 0.20 5.88 -7.44
CA LEU A 31 -1.00 5.64 -6.62
C LEU A 31 -2.25 6.31 -7.22
N GLN A 32 -2.05 7.34 -8.04
CA GLN A 32 -3.08 8.05 -8.79
C GLN A 32 -2.59 8.36 -10.21
N LEU A 33 -3.40 8.01 -11.20
CA LEU A 33 -3.06 8.17 -12.61
C LEU A 33 -3.51 9.51 -13.18
N LEU A 34 -4.53 10.12 -12.57
CA LEU A 34 -5.21 11.27 -13.15
C LEU A 34 -4.48 12.58 -12.87
N ASP A 35 -3.75 12.72 -11.77
CA ASP A 35 -3.11 13.98 -11.34
C ASP A 35 -2.16 14.55 -12.40
N ASN A 36 -1.25 13.70 -12.90
CA ASN A 36 -0.34 14.02 -14.00
C ASN A 36 -0.56 13.06 -15.19
N ARG A 37 -1.68 13.24 -15.92
CA ARG A 37 -2.02 12.38 -17.07
C ARG A 37 -0.94 12.32 -18.14
N ALA A 38 -0.27 13.45 -18.38
CA ALA A 38 0.80 13.51 -19.37
C ALA A 38 1.95 12.59 -18.96
N GLY A 39 2.45 12.73 -17.72
CA GLY A 39 3.49 11.88 -17.17
C GLY A 39 3.07 10.41 -17.02
N THR A 40 1.81 10.13 -16.67
CA THR A 40 1.26 8.76 -16.65
C THR A 40 1.31 8.14 -18.05
N LEU A 41 0.81 8.84 -19.06
CA LEU A 41 0.74 8.32 -20.42
C LEU A 41 2.11 8.26 -21.11
N SER A 42 3.09 9.07 -20.70
CA SER A 42 4.44 9.07 -21.28
C SER A 42 5.48 8.32 -20.45
N GLY A 43 5.16 7.92 -19.22
CA GLY A 43 6.06 7.15 -18.36
C GLY A 43 6.52 5.85 -18.99
N THR A 44 7.74 5.45 -18.65
CA THR A 44 8.41 4.27 -19.21
C THR A 44 7.74 2.98 -18.71
N PRO A 45 7.36 2.06 -19.61
CA PRO A 45 6.98 0.70 -19.24
C PRO A 45 8.15 -0.04 -18.58
N ASN A 46 8.02 -0.47 -17.33
CA ASN A 46 9.03 -1.28 -16.67
C ASN A 46 8.40 -2.31 -15.72
N ASN A 47 9.17 -3.36 -15.46
CA ASN A 47 8.88 -4.33 -14.40
C ASN A 47 9.82 -4.09 -13.21
N SER A 48 9.52 -4.72 -12.08
CA SER A 48 10.41 -4.82 -10.94
C SER A 48 11.68 -5.59 -11.29
N PHE A 49 12.77 -5.22 -10.64
CA PHE A 49 14.02 -5.94 -10.80
C PHE A 49 13.90 -7.40 -10.36
N ALA A 50 13.14 -7.66 -9.29
CA ALA A 50 12.90 -9.01 -8.77
C ALA A 50 12.16 -9.90 -9.77
N TYR A 51 11.13 -9.36 -10.43
CA TYR A 51 10.42 -10.06 -11.50
C TYR A 51 11.36 -10.35 -12.68
N GLU A 52 12.12 -9.36 -13.15
CA GLU A 52 13.04 -9.58 -14.27
C GLU A 52 14.11 -10.65 -13.97
N VAL A 53 14.78 -10.59 -12.81
CA VAL A 53 15.85 -11.56 -12.51
C VAL A 53 15.35 -12.98 -12.29
N SER A 54 14.12 -13.14 -11.80
CA SER A 54 13.49 -14.47 -11.69
C SER A 54 13.10 -15.07 -13.04
N HIS A 55 13.05 -14.25 -14.11
CA HIS A 55 12.71 -14.66 -15.47
C HIS A 55 13.90 -14.54 -16.45
N LEU A 56 15.11 -14.26 -15.95
CA LEU A 56 16.31 -14.23 -16.77
C LEU A 56 16.63 -15.62 -17.36
N VAL A 57 16.36 -16.68 -16.60
CA VAL A 57 16.50 -18.07 -17.03
C VAL A 57 15.23 -18.86 -16.70
N THR A 58 14.95 -19.92 -17.46
CA THR A 58 13.85 -20.85 -17.19
C THR A 58 14.43 -22.14 -16.62
N PRO A 59 14.20 -22.45 -15.34
CA PRO A 59 14.61 -23.72 -14.74
C PRO A 59 14.01 -24.91 -15.48
N ALA A 60 14.79 -25.98 -15.65
CA ALA A 60 14.31 -27.27 -16.18
C ALA A 60 13.93 -28.27 -15.07
N ASP A 61 14.07 -27.86 -13.80
CA ASP A 61 13.76 -28.63 -12.61
C ASP A 61 12.67 -27.95 -11.78
N HIS A 62 12.29 -28.58 -10.67
CA HIS A 62 11.24 -28.12 -9.75
C HIS A 62 11.81 -27.54 -8.45
N LEU A 63 13.10 -27.21 -8.41
CA LEU A 63 13.74 -26.72 -7.20
C LEU A 63 13.22 -25.32 -6.86
N LEU A 64 12.94 -25.08 -5.59
CA LEU A 64 12.51 -23.79 -5.06
C LEU A 64 13.27 -23.48 -3.78
N ALA A 65 13.63 -22.21 -3.60
CA ALA A 65 14.16 -21.72 -2.33
C ALA A 65 13.03 -21.72 -1.26
N PRO A 66 13.34 -21.94 0.03
CA PRO A 66 12.34 -21.96 1.10
C PRO A 66 11.50 -20.68 1.15
N GLU A 67 12.10 -19.52 0.90
CA GLU A 67 11.43 -18.22 0.84
C GLU A 67 10.44 -18.07 -0.33
N ALA A 68 10.55 -18.92 -1.35
CA ALA A 68 9.73 -18.88 -2.56
C ALA A 68 8.51 -19.82 -2.48
N VAL A 69 8.42 -20.64 -1.43
CA VAL A 69 7.31 -21.58 -1.24
C VAL A 69 6.05 -20.78 -0.87
N HIS A 70 5.02 -20.87 -1.70
CA HIS A 70 3.75 -20.21 -1.45
C HIS A 70 3.12 -20.72 -0.15
N VAL A 71 2.80 -19.79 0.76
CA VAL A 71 2.09 -20.06 2.01
C VAL A 71 0.66 -19.58 1.87
N PRO A 72 -0.35 -20.47 1.93
CA PRO A 72 -1.74 -20.06 1.86
C PRO A 72 -2.11 -19.08 2.99
N ALA A 73 -2.99 -18.12 2.70
CA ALA A 73 -3.46 -17.14 3.68
C ALA A 73 -3.95 -17.83 4.98
N GLY A 74 -3.47 -17.34 6.12
CA GLY A 74 -3.77 -17.89 7.44
C GLY A 74 -2.89 -19.06 7.90
N GLN A 75 -1.91 -19.49 7.08
CA GLN A 75 -0.88 -20.45 7.47
C GLN A 75 0.47 -19.78 7.71
N GLN A 76 1.29 -20.39 8.55
CA GLN A 76 2.67 -19.95 8.77
C GLN A 76 3.61 -20.72 7.82
N PRO A 77 4.69 -20.09 7.32
CA PRO A 77 5.73 -20.80 6.59
C PRO A 77 6.24 -22.00 7.40
N VAL A 78 6.56 -23.10 6.72
CA VAL A 78 7.19 -24.25 7.37
C VAL A 78 8.56 -23.83 7.86
N ASP A 79 8.78 -23.87 9.17
CA ASP A 79 10.07 -23.60 9.79
C ASP A 79 11.10 -24.67 9.35
N PRO A 80 12.16 -24.29 8.61
CA PRO A 80 13.18 -25.23 8.14
C PRO A 80 13.80 -26.05 9.28
N ALA A 81 14.02 -25.44 10.45
CA ALA A 81 14.60 -26.12 11.60
C ALA A 81 13.65 -27.22 12.14
N LYS A 82 12.34 -26.97 12.12
CA LYS A 82 11.35 -28.00 12.48
C LYS A 82 11.27 -29.10 11.43
N ALA A 83 11.33 -28.76 10.15
CA ALA A 83 11.29 -29.73 9.07
C ALA A 83 12.48 -30.71 9.12
N MET A 84 13.69 -30.23 9.46
CA MET A 84 14.87 -31.08 9.64
C MET A 84 14.78 -32.06 10.82
N LEU A 85 14.00 -31.71 11.85
CA LEU A 85 13.81 -32.51 13.05
C LEU A 85 12.54 -33.37 12.98
N ALA A 86 11.76 -33.26 11.90
CA ALA A 86 10.55 -34.03 11.70
C ALA A 86 10.83 -35.54 11.73
N GLY A 87 10.05 -36.28 12.52
CA GLY A 87 10.22 -37.73 12.68
C GLY A 87 11.24 -38.17 13.74
N LEU A 88 11.89 -37.24 14.45
CA LEU A 88 12.76 -37.54 15.59
C LEU A 88 12.01 -37.43 16.92
N SER A 89 12.36 -38.29 17.89
CA SER A 89 11.86 -38.19 19.26
C SER A 89 12.51 -37.01 20.01
N PRO A 90 11.88 -36.47 21.06
CA PRO A 90 12.50 -35.46 21.91
C PRO A 90 13.86 -35.90 22.48
N GLU A 91 14.03 -37.19 22.82
CA GLU A 91 15.33 -37.71 23.27
C GLU A 91 16.37 -37.68 22.15
N GLN A 92 16.00 -38.07 20.92
CA GLN A 92 16.91 -38.03 19.77
C GLN A 92 17.34 -36.59 19.42
N ILE A 93 16.42 -35.63 19.52
CA ILE A 93 16.72 -34.20 19.32
C ILE A 93 17.70 -33.71 20.39
N ALA A 94 17.48 -34.07 21.66
CA ALA A 94 18.39 -33.73 22.76
C ALA A 94 19.78 -34.37 22.56
N THR A 95 19.83 -35.61 22.09
CA THR A 95 21.09 -36.30 21.74
C THR A 95 21.84 -35.58 20.62
N LEU A 96 21.17 -35.19 19.53
CA LEU A 96 21.78 -34.40 18.45
C LEU A 96 22.37 -33.08 18.97
N ALA A 97 21.65 -32.38 19.86
CA ALA A 97 22.14 -31.16 20.49
C ALA A 97 23.37 -31.39 21.39
N ALA A 98 23.47 -32.57 22.02
CA ALA A 98 24.63 -32.97 22.81
C ALA A 98 25.83 -33.35 21.93
N MET A 99 25.59 -34.05 20.81
CA MET A 99 26.63 -34.41 19.83
C MET A 99 27.37 -33.18 19.30
N ALA A 100 26.65 -32.10 19.01
CA ALA A 100 27.22 -30.84 18.51
C ALA A 100 28.22 -30.17 19.49
N LYS A 101 28.29 -30.63 20.75
CA LYS A 101 29.21 -30.14 21.79
C LYS A 101 30.36 -31.12 22.07
N ALA A 102 30.46 -32.22 21.33
CA ALA A 102 31.49 -33.22 21.55
C ALA A 102 32.90 -32.68 21.21
N ALA A 103 33.93 -33.32 21.78
CA ALA A 103 35.32 -32.92 21.56
C ALA A 103 35.80 -33.15 20.12
N ASP A 104 35.21 -34.11 19.42
CA ASP A 104 35.47 -34.41 18.01
C ASP A 104 34.32 -35.25 17.42
N GLY A 105 34.37 -35.49 16.11
CA GLY A 105 33.37 -36.26 15.39
C GLY A 105 33.26 -37.74 15.80
N ASP A 106 34.32 -38.37 16.30
CA ASP A 106 34.25 -39.77 16.78
C ASP A 106 33.51 -39.84 18.11
N ALA A 107 33.79 -38.90 19.01
CA ALA A 107 33.05 -38.73 20.25
C ALA A 107 31.57 -38.38 19.98
N ALA A 108 31.30 -37.45 19.06
CA ALA A 108 29.94 -37.12 18.64
C ALA A 108 29.22 -38.36 18.11
N TYR A 109 29.85 -39.12 17.20
CA TYR A 109 29.27 -40.33 16.64
C TYR A 109 28.98 -41.36 17.73
N ALA A 110 29.90 -41.60 18.67
CA ALA A 110 29.67 -42.51 19.79
C ALA A 110 28.49 -42.08 20.68
N MET A 111 28.37 -40.77 20.97
CA MET A 111 27.25 -40.20 21.74
C MET A 111 25.90 -40.33 21.05
N GLY A 112 25.87 -40.33 19.72
CA GLY A 112 24.65 -40.39 18.91
C GLY A 112 23.92 -41.74 18.88
N ALA A 113 24.19 -42.65 19.82
CA ALA A 113 23.51 -43.93 19.89
C ALA A 113 21.98 -43.75 20.01
N GLY A 114 21.22 -44.40 19.13
CA GLY A 114 19.75 -44.29 19.08
C GLY A 114 19.20 -43.16 18.20
N VAL A 115 20.06 -42.30 17.65
CA VAL A 115 19.70 -41.35 16.58
C VAL A 115 19.73 -42.08 15.22
N PRO A 116 18.81 -41.79 14.28
CA PRO A 116 18.86 -42.39 12.96
C PRO A 116 20.19 -42.12 12.23
N GLU A 117 20.66 -43.10 11.48
CA GLU A 117 22.05 -43.18 11.04
C GLU A 117 22.49 -41.98 10.18
N ALA A 118 21.65 -41.48 9.28
CA ALA A 118 21.99 -40.32 8.44
C ALA A 118 22.21 -39.05 9.27
N GLN A 119 21.35 -38.80 10.26
CA GLN A 119 21.45 -37.67 11.19
C GLN A 119 22.67 -37.82 12.09
N ARG A 120 22.94 -39.04 12.54
CA ARG A 120 24.08 -39.36 13.40
C ARG A 120 25.42 -39.14 12.67
N LEU A 121 25.56 -39.69 11.46
CA LEU A 121 26.75 -39.51 10.62
C LEU A 121 26.95 -38.03 10.25
N PHE A 122 25.88 -37.34 9.84
CA PHE A 122 25.93 -35.93 9.49
C PHE A 122 26.36 -35.06 10.67
N ALA A 123 25.74 -35.21 11.84
CA ALA A 123 26.10 -34.42 13.03
C ALA A 123 27.55 -34.68 13.48
N ALA A 124 28.05 -35.91 13.35
CA ALA A 124 29.45 -36.23 13.62
C ALA A 124 30.41 -35.62 12.59
N ALA A 125 30.01 -35.53 11.32
CA ALA A 125 30.79 -34.85 10.28
C ALA A 125 30.88 -33.34 10.53
N ASP A 126 29.74 -32.69 10.83
CA ASP A 126 29.65 -31.25 11.06
C ASP A 126 30.51 -30.79 12.26
N VAL A 127 30.66 -31.63 13.30
CA VAL A 127 31.60 -31.37 14.41
C VAL A 127 33.05 -31.32 13.92
N ASP A 128 33.48 -32.30 13.12
CA ASP A 128 34.85 -32.33 12.58
C ASP A 128 35.09 -31.20 11.59
N PHE A 129 34.10 -30.90 10.74
CA PHE A 129 34.15 -29.78 9.83
C PHE A 129 34.25 -28.45 10.59
N GLY A 130 33.43 -28.25 11.62
CA GLY A 130 33.46 -27.07 12.49
C GLY A 130 34.82 -26.89 13.17
N HIS A 131 35.39 -27.97 13.73
CA HIS A 131 36.73 -27.95 14.32
C HIS A 131 37.82 -27.67 13.28
N ALA A 132 37.72 -28.22 12.08
CA ALA A 132 38.63 -27.91 10.98
C ALA A 132 38.57 -26.43 10.62
N LEU A 133 37.39 -25.80 10.61
CA LEU A 133 37.28 -24.36 10.36
C LEU A 133 37.87 -23.51 11.51
N ALA A 134 37.65 -23.91 12.77
CA ALA A 134 38.10 -23.17 13.95
C ALA A 134 39.64 -23.18 14.09
N ALA A 135 40.32 -24.27 13.74
CA ALA A 135 41.76 -24.47 13.90
C ALA A 135 42.64 -23.43 13.17
N CYS A 136 42.13 -22.68 12.18
CA CYS A 136 42.85 -21.57 11.52
C CYS A 136 42.43 -20.17 11.97
N THR A 137 41.44 -20.02 12.85
CA THR A 137 40.91 -18.69 13.24
C THR A 137 41.57 -18.07 14.48
N SER A 138 42.32 -18.85 15.27
CA SER A 138 42.86 -18.42 16.56
C SER A 138 44.04 -17.45 16.51
N GLU A 139 44.53 -17.04 15.33
CA GLU A 139 45.54 -15.96 15.19
C GLU A 139 45.09 -14.78 14.31
N ALA A 140 43.95 -14.86 13.63
CA ALA A 140 43.47 -13.74 12.79
C ALA A 140 42.77 -12.62 13.59
N SER A 141 42.56 -12.79 14.90
CA SER A 141 41.86 -11.82 15.77
C SER A 141 42.78 -10.88 16.57
N ALA A 142 44.06 -10.76 16.21
CA ALA A 142 44.97 -9.77 16.78
C ALA A 142 45.43 -8.76 15.71
N ALA A 143 44.49 -7.96 15.20
CA ALA A 143 44.78 -6.69 14.54
C ALA A 143 43.67 -5.70 14.95
N PRO A 144 43.98 -4.58 15.63
CA PRO A 144 43.01 -3.54 15.88
C PRO A 144 43.01 -2.60 14.67
N ASP A 145 42.11 -2.82 13.71
CA ASP A 145 41.75 -1.80 12.73
C ASP A 145 40.28 -1.99 12.33
N ALA A 146 39.42 -1.42 13.17
CA ALA A 146 38.12 -0.93 12.74
C ALA A 146 38.22 0.59 12.64
N PRO A 147 38.02 1.22 11.47
CA PRO A 147 37.53 2.58 11.46
C PRO A 147 36.03 2.51 11.72
N ALA A 148 35.61 3.04 12.86
CA ALA A 148 34.25 3.46 13.08
C ALA A 148 33.85 4.43 11.96
N SER A 149 32.77 4.13 11.24
CA SER A 149 32.13 5.10 10.36
C SER A 149 31.38 6.11 11.22
N SER A 150 32.02 7.25 11.50
CA SER A 150 31.34 8.49 11.85
C SER A 150 31.54 9.49 10.72
N ALA A 151 30.47 9.76 9.96
CA ALA A 151 30.37 10.99 9.20
C ALA A 151 29.61 12.02 10.07
N ASN A 152 30.35 12.92 10.71
CA ASN A 152 30.08 14.36 10.68
C ASN A 152 31.35 15.13 11.10
N PRO A 153 31.69 16.28 10.47
CA PRO A 153 32.99 16.92 10.64
C PRO A 153 32.96 18.03 11.71
N ALA A 154 34.00 18.10 12.55
CA ALA A 154 34.53 19.35 13.10
C ALA A 154 35.85 19.12 13.88
N ALA A 155 36.85 19.93 13.54
CA ALA A 155 37.98 20.41 14.37
C ALA A 155 39.20 19.49 14.68
N ALA A 156 40.29 19.83 13.99
CA ALA A 156 41.59 20.30 14.50
C ALA A 156 42.62 19.34 15.19
N ASP A 157 43.79 19.32 14.53
CA ASP A 157 45.17 19.49 15.03
C ASP A 157 46.01 18.37 15.71
N ALA A 158 47.13 18.10 15.01
CA ALA A 158 48.53 18.08 15.45
C ALA A 158 49.29 16.78 15.84
N ASP A 159 50.41 16.61 15.11
CA ASP A 159 51.76 16.12 15.46
C ASP A 159 52.13 14.61 15.54
N ALA A 160 52.79 14.18 14.44
CA ALA A 160 54.14 13.59 14.30
C ALA A 160 54.81 12.73 15.42
N SER A 161 55.34 11.56 15.05
CA SER A 161 56.79 11.29 14.93
C SER A 161 57.17 9.81 14.67
N ASP A 162 58.37 9.64 14.11
CA ASP A 162 59.10 8.49 13.55
C ASP A 162 59.23 7.18 14.38
N ALA A 163 59.34 6.03 13.68
CA ALA A 163 60.57 5.21 13.56
C ALA A 163 60.32 3.73 13.11
N SER A 164 61.16 3.26 12.18
CA SER A 164 61.25 1.91 11.56
C SER A 164 61.92 0.84 12.47
N PRO A 165 62.32 -0.38 11.99
CA PRO A 165 61.55 -1.48 11.37
C PRO A 165 61.87 -2.88 12.00
N ALA A 166 61.31 -3.94 11.42
CA ALA A 166 61.75 -5.35 11.42
C ALA A 166 61.06 -6.34 12.38
N THR A 167 60.19 -7.20 11.82
CA THR A 167 60.06 -8.65 12.15
C THR A 167 59.03 -9.31 11.21
N HIS A 168 59.42 -9.60 9.96
CA HIS A 168 58.62 -10.40 9.02
C HIS A 168 59.44 -11.60 8.55
N ALA A 169 59.57 -12.60 9.43
CA ALA A 169 60.10 -13.92 9.04
C ALA A 169 59.59 -15.07 9.92
N ALA A 170 59.08 -14.80 11.13
CA ALA A 170 58.67 -15.85 12.07
C ALA A 170 57.16 -16.19 12.07
N GLY A 171 56.29 -15.33 11.52
CA GLY A 171 54.84 -15.54 11.54
C GLY A 171 54.30 -16.52 10.49
N THR A 172 55.06 -16.77 9.41
CA THR A 172 54.60 -17.58 8.27
C THR A 172 54.65 -19.09 8.53
N THR A 173 55.60 -19.57 9.34
CA THR A 173 55.78 -21.00 9.64
C THR A 173 54.87 -21.50 10.76
N ALA A 174 54.49 -20.65 11.72
CA ALA A 174 53.56 -21.01 12.81
C ALA A 174 52.11 -21.14 12.31
N ALA A 175 51.64 -20.19 11.49
CA ALA A 175 50.33 -20.28 10.83
C ALA A 175 50.22 -21.49 9.87
N GLN A 176 51.33 -21.88 9.23
CA GLN A 176 51.42 -23.08 8.40
C GLN A 176 51.26 -24.39 9.19
N ALA A 177 51.78 -24.46 10.41
CA ALA A 177 51.66 -25.65 11.26
C ALA A 177 50.23 -25.84 11.83
N ALA A 178 49.50 -24.74 12.09
CA ALA A 178 48.13 -24.78 12.61
C ALA A 178 47.09 -25.25 11.56
N CYS A 179 47.22 -24.83 10.30
CA CYS A 179 46.31 -25.29 9.24
C CYS A 179 46.65 -26.71 8.73
N ALA A 180 47.89 -27.19 8.90
CA ALA A 180 48.27 -28.57 8.55
C ALA A 180 47.51 -29.65 9.35
N ALA A 181 46.90 -29.29 10.50
CA ALA A 181 46.06 -30.18 11.31
C ALA A 181 44.60 -30.31 10.81
N ARG A 182 44.20 -29.58 9.76
CA ARG A 182 42.82 -29.59 9.22
C ARG A 182 42.52 -30.75 8.30
N GLU A 183 43.48 -31.16 7.48
CA GLU A 183 43.24 -32.20 6.48
C GLU A 183 42.78 -33.54 7.07
N PRO A 184 43.32 -34.01 8.22
CA PRO A 184 42.77 -35.19 8.89
C PRO A 184 41.30 -35.03 9.32
N LEU A 185 40.90 -33.85 9.79
CA LEU A 185 39.52 -33.54 10.17
C LEU A 185 38.60 -33.46 8.95
N PHE A 186 39.03 -32.79 7.87
CA PHE A 186 38.31 -32.78 6.59
C PHE A 186 38.17 -34.17 5.98
N SER A 187 39.21 -35.00 6.04
CA SER A 187 39.16 -36.37 5.56
C SER A 187 38.18 -37.23 6.36
N ARG A 188 38.14 -37.08 7.69
CA ARG A 188 37.16 -37.75 8.56
C ARG A 188 35.74 -37.30 8.27
N ALA A 189 35.51 -35.97 8.21
CA ALA A 189 34.21 -35.41 7.88
C ALA A 189 33.72 -35.90 6.52
N ALA A 190 34.55 -35.78 5.47
CA ALA A 190 34.23 -36.24 4.12
C ALA A 190 33.87 -37.73 4.09
N THR A 191 34.62 -38.58 4.81
CA THR A 191 34.33 -40.02 4.90
C THR A 191 32.94 -40.28 5.49
N ARG A 192 32.55 -39.56 6.55
CA ARG A 192 31.21 -39.71 7.15
C ARG A 192 30.10 -39.16 6.25
N LEU A 193 30.35 -38.06 5.55
CA LEU A 193 29.38 -37.47 4.60
C LEU A 193 29.17 -38.39 3.38
N ASP A 194 30.24 -38.99 2.84
CA ASP A 194 30.12 -40.00 1.79
C ASP A 194 29.36 -41.25 2.30
N ALA A 195 29.54 -41.62 3.58
CA ALA A 195 28.75 -42.68 4.20
C ALA A 195 27.25 -42.33 4.27
N VAL A 196 26.88 -41.06 4.55
CA VAL A 196 25.48 -40.60 4.47
C VAL A 196 24.92 -40.80 3.06
N LEU A 197 25.70 -40.44 2.03
CA LEU A 197 25.30 -40.58 0.63
C LEU A 197 25.25 -42.03 0.14
N ALA A 198 25.97 -42.95 0.81
CA ALA A 198 25.96 -44.38 0.52
C ALA A 198 24.81 -45.14 1.20
N LEU A 199 24.10 -44.52 2.14
CA LEU A 199 22.93 -45.13 2.78
C LEU A 199 21.79 -45.36 1.76
N PRO A 200 20.93 -46.38 1.95
CA PRO A 200 19.71 -46.55 1.16
C PRO A 200 18.86 -45.28 1.16
N ALA A 201 18.23 -44.95 0.03
CA ALA A 201 17.47 -43.70 -0.13
C ALA A 201 16.45 -43.45 1.00
N ALA A 202 15.74 -44.50 1.46
CA ALA A 202 14.77 -44.38 2.55
C ALA A 202 15.35 -43.89 3.88
N THR A 203 16.64 -44.14 4.14
CA THR A 203 17.31 -43.79 5.40
C THR A 203 18.31 -42.64 5.24
N GLY A 204 18.91 -42.47 4.05
CA GLY A 204 19.90 -41.43 3.75
C GLY A 204 19.30 -40.12 3.28
N ALA A 205 18.13 -40.15 2.61
CA ALA A 205 17.53 -38.97 1.98
C ALA A 205 17.40 -37.73 2.90
N PRO A 206 17.00 -37.84 4.19
CA PRO A 206 16.84 -36.66 5.06
C PRO A 206 18.09 -35.79 5.25
N ARG A 207 19.28 -36.31 4.97
CA ARG A 207 20.56 -35.58 5.08
C ARG A 207 21.40 -35.59 3.81
N ALA A 208 20.91 -36.18 2.71
CA ALA A 208 21.70 -36.34 1.50
C ALA A 208 22.09 -35.00 0.86
N VAL A 209 21.16 -34.04 0.76
CA VAL A 209 21.43 -32.71 0.21
C VAL A 209 22.42 -31.96 1.09
N ALA A 210 22.18 -31.92 2.41
CA ALA A 210 23.09 -31.28 3.36
C ALA A 210 24.49 -31.88 3.34
N ALA A 211 24.60 -33.22 3.26
CA ALA A 211 25.87 -33.91 3.20
C ALA A 211 26.66 -33.58 1.92
N ALA A 212 25.98 -33.53 0.77
CA ALA A 212 26.60 -33.11 -0.48
C ALA A 212 27.06 -31.64 -0.44
N THR A 213 26.31 -30.75 0.21
CA THR A 213 26.67 -29.34 0.36
C THR A 213 27.91 -29.18 1.23
N GLU A 214 28.00 -29.90 2.34
CA GLU A 214 29.17 -29.86 3.22
C GLU A 214 30.41 -30.48 2.55
N LEU A 215 30.25 -31.54 1.75
CA LEU A 215 31.33 -32.07 0.90
C LEU A 215 31.85 -31.03 -0.10
N ALA A 216 30.96 -30.23 -0.70
CA ALA A 216 31.36 -29.14 -1.58
C ALA A 216 32.12 -28.04 -0.83
N ALA A 217 31.69 -27.70 0.40
CA ALA A 217 32.40 -26.76 1.26
C ALA A 217 33.78 -27.28 1.70
N ILE A 218 33.93 -28.58 1.95
CA ILE A 218 35.24 -29.21 2.22
C ILE A 218 36.13 -29.13 0.96
N ALA A 219 35.58 -29.44 -0.22
CA ALA A 219 36.32 -29.32 -1.48
C ALA A 219 36.80 -27.89 -1.73
N GLN A 220 35.95 -26.89 -1.44
CA GLN A 220 36.31 -25.48 -1.48
C GLN A 220 37.45 -25.15 -0.52
N ALA A 221 37.33 -25.54 0.75
CA ALA A 221 38.37 -25.25 1.73
C ALA A 221 39.72 -25.86 1.35
N ARG A 222 39.73 -27.06 0.76
CA ARG A 222 40.95 -27.69 0.21
C ARG A 222 41.52 -26.91 -0.97
N ALA A 223 40.66 -26.41 -1.87
CA ALA A 223 41.10 -25.57 -2.98
C ALA A 223 41.69 -24.24 -2.47
N ASP A 224 41.06 -23.60 -1.48
CA ASP A 224 41.51 -22.34 -0.87
C ASP A 224 42.86 -22.50 -0.14
N ASP A 225 43.07 -23.64 0.54
CA ASP A 225 44.33 -23.94 1.25
C ASP A 225 45.48 -24.31 0.28
N CYS A 226 45.17 -24.59 -1.00
CA CYS A 226 46.14 -25.04 -1.99
C CYS A 226 46.86 -23.86 -2.67
N LYS A 227 48.19 -23.85 -2.64
CA LYS A 227 48.98 -22.67 -3.06
C LYS A 227 49.40 -22.63 -4.53
N SER A 228 49.74 -23.77 -5.15
CA SER A 228 50.09 -23.84 -6.58
C SER A 228 50.32 -25.29 -7.06
N GLY A 229 50.23 -25.53 -8.37
CA GLY A 229 50.53 -26.80 -9.03
C GLY A 229 49.29 -27.52 -9.59
N ASP A 230 49.53 -28.60 -10.35
CA ASP A 230 48.47 -29.37 -11.04
C ASP A 230 47.41 -29.91 -10.08
N ALA A 231 47.80 -30.25 -8.85
CA ALA A 231 46.88 -30.69 -7.80
C ALA A 231 45.91 -29.58 -7.37
N CYS A 232 46.36 -28.33 -7.25
CA CYS A 232 45.47 -27.21 -6.93
C CYS A 232 44.52 -26.91 -8.10
N ALA A 233 45.03 -26.96 -9.33
CA ALA A 233 44.19 -26.80 -10.52
C ALA A 233 43.10 -27.88 -10.61
N ALA A 234 43.43 -29.13 -10.26
CA ALA A 234 42.46 -30.22 -10.20
C ALA A 234 41.39 -30.01 -9.11
N LEU A 235 41.78 -29.50 -7.93
CA LEU A 235 40.82 -29.16 -6.86
C LEU A 235 39.85 -28.08 -7.31
N THR A 236 40.36 -26.98 -7.89
CA THR A 236 39.50 -25.90 -8.42
C THR A 236 38.60 -26.39 -9.55
N ALA A 237 39.12 -27.22 -10.46
CA ALA A 237 38.35 -27.78 -11.57
C ALA A 237 37.23 -28.74 -11.13
N ALA A 238 37.31 -29.32 -9.93
CA ALA A 238 36.31 -30.21 -9.37
C ALA A 238 35.13 -29.48 -8.68
N LEU A 239 35.28 -28.19 -8.33
CA LEU A 239 34.28 -27.43 -7.57
C LEU A 239 32.91 -27.36 -8.26
N PRO A 240 32.79 -27.11 -9.58
CA PRO A 240 31.48 -27.08 -10.25
C PRO A 240 30.70 -28.38 -10.06
N ALA A 241 31.37 -29.54 -10.21
CA ALA A 241 30.74 -30.84 -10.00
C ALA A 241 30.34 -31.06 -8.54
N ALA A 242 31.14 -30.58 -7.58
CA ALA A 242 30.83 -30.67 -6.16
C ALA A 242 29.56 -29.87 -5.81
N TYR A 243 29.44 -28.62 -6.27
CA TYR A 243 28.24 -27.79 -6.05
C TYR A 243 27.03 -28.21 -6.92
N ALA A 244 27.23 -28.99 -7.99
CA ALA A 244 26.12 -29.61 -8.76
C ALA A 244 25.47 -30.80 -8.05
N LYS A 245 26.18 -31.45 -7.12
CA LYS A 245 25.70 -32.66 -6.44
C LYS A 245 24.46 -32.42 -5.56
N PRO A 246 24.40 -31.37 -4.70
CA PRO A 246 23.18 -31.05 -3.93
C PRO A 246 21.95 -30.82 -4.82
N ARG A 247 22.11 -30.07 -5.92
CA ARG A 247 21.05 -29.80 -6.90
C ARG A 247 20.52 -31.07 -7.53
N THR A 248 21.43 -31.96 -7.95
CA THR A 248 21.06 -33.24 -8.55
C THR A 248 20.29 -34.12 -7.57
N LEU A 249 20.70 -34.16 -6.29
CA LEU A 249 20.00 -34.94 -5.26
C LEU A 249 18.60 -34.40 -4.98
N ALA A 250 18.47 -33.09 -4.80
CA ALA A 250 17.18 -32.46 -4.57
C ALA A 250 16.23 -32.60 -5.77
N ALA A 251 16.74 -32.42 -7.00
CA ALA A 251 15.95 -32.60 -8.23
C ALA A 251 15.49 -34.06 -8.44
N ASN A 252 16.19 -35.02 -7.82
CA ASN A 252 15.80 -36.43 -7.79
C ASN A 252 14.89 -36.79 -6.60
N GLY A 253 14.41 -35.81 -5.84
CA GLY A 253 13.44 -35.99 -4.76
C GLY A 253 14.01 -36.11 -3.34
N ALA A 254 15.31 -35.84 -3.13
CA ALA A 254 15.85 -35.73 -1.78
C ALA A 254 15.30 -34.47 -1.08
N PRO A 255 14.85 -34.55 0.19
CA PRO A 255 14.37 -33.38 0.93
C PRO A 255 15.43 -32.27 1.05
N ASP A 256 15.01 -31.03 0.80
CA ASP A 256 15.85 -29.83 0.96
C ASP A 256 15.11 -28.73 1.76
N PRO A 257 14.78 -28.97 3.03
CA PRO A 257 14.01 -28.02 3.84
C PRO A 257 14.73 -26.68 4.08
N GLU A 258 16.05 -26.66 3.95
CA GLU A 258 16.92 -25.49 4.16
C GLU A 258 17.23 -24.74 2.85
N GLY A 259 16.82 -25.27 1.68
CA GLY A 259 17.10 -24.63 0.40
C GLY A 259 18.56 -24.70 -0.07
N LEU A 260 19.33 -25.66 0.44
CA LEU A 260 20.76 -25.78 0.19
C LEU A 260 21.07 -26.09 -1.28
N ALA A 261 20.17 -26.80 -1.98
CA ALA A 261 20.32 -27.05 -3.40
C ALA A 261 20.27 -25.75 -4.21
N VAL A 262 19.30 -24.88 -3.92
CA VAL A 262 19.21 -23.57 -4.58
C VAL A 262 20.34 -22.64 -4.13
N ALA A 263 20.72 -22.67 -2.85
CA ALA A 263 21.86 -21.91 -2.34
C ALA A 263 23.19 -22.27 -3.04
N SER A 264 23.39 -23.55 -3.39
CA SER A 264 24.62 -24.03 -4.01
C SER A 264 24.96 -23.40 -5.36
N PHE A 265 23.97 -22.85 -6.09
CA PHE A 265 24.24 -22.02 -7.27
C PHE A 265 25.07 -20.78 -6.91
N GLY A 266 24.72 -20.10 -5.82
CA GLY A 266 25.43 -18.92 -5.35
C GLY A 266 26.82 -19.24 -4.80
N ASP A 267 26.96 -20.39 -4.14
CA ASP A 267 28.27 -20.87 -3.66
C ASP A 267 29.20 -21.23 -4.82
N GLU A 268 28.67 -21.89 -5.86
CA GLU A 268 29.42 -22.16 -7.09
C GLU A 268 29.83 -20.84 -7.80
N ALA A 269 28.93 -19.86 -7.85
CA ALA A 269 29.18 -18.56 -8.47
C ALA A 269 30.37 -17.84 -7.82
N LEU A 270 30.53 -17.94 -6.50
CA LEU A 270 31.66 -17.36 -5.79
C LEU A 270 33.00 -17.90 -6.29
N THR A 271 33.08 -19.15 -6.75
CA THR A 271 34.34 -19.74 -7.26
C THR A 271 34.88 -19.02 -8.50
N TYR A 272 34.03 -18.28 -9.20
CA TYR A 272 34.38 -17.46 -10.37
C TYR A 272 34.71 -16.00 -10.00
N LEU A 273 34.42 -15.57 -8.77
CA LEU A 273 34.64 -14.20 -8.30
C LEU A 273 35.98 -14.05 -7.59
N GLN A 274 37.07 -14.31 -8.29
CA GLN A 274 38.43 -14.23 -7.75
C GLN A 274 39.31 -13.31 -8.59
N ASN A 275 40.15 -12.53 -7.92
CA ASN A 275 41.29 -11.89 -8.57
C ASN A 275 42.38 -12.95 -8.78
N LYS A 276 42.47 -13.49 -10.01
CA LYS A 276 43.45 -14.54 -10.37
C LYS A 276 44.91 -14.11 -10.24
N GLN A 277 45.20 -12.81 -10.26
CA GLN A 277 46.58 -12.30 -10.11
C GLN A 277 47.05 -12.35 -8.65
N THR A 278 46.14 -12.10 -7.71
CA THR A 278 46.45 -12.04 -6.27
C THR A 278 45.97 -13.28 -5.51
N GLY A 279 45.16 -14.13 -6.13
CA GLY A 279 44.46 -15.24 -5.47
C GLY A 279 43.36 -14.79 -4.51
N LYS A 280 43.07 -13.49 -4.42
CA LYS A 280 42.10 -12.96 -3.45
C LYS A 280 40.67 -13.17 -3.94
N GLN A 281 39.85 -13.78 -3.09
CA GLN A 281 38.41 -13.89 -3.28
C GLN A 281 37.75 -12.50 -3.22
N CYS A 282 36.90 -12.20 -4.19
CA CYS A 282 36.06 -11.01 -4.20
C CYS A 282 34.70 -11.34 -3.58
N ASP A 283 34.16 -10.38 -2.82
CA ASP A 283 32.85 -10.47 -2.17
C ASP A 283 31.94 -9.32 -2.63
N TYR A 284 30.71 -9.28 -2.13
CA TYR A 284 29.75 -8.23 -2.50
C TYR A 284 30.27 -6.80 -2.20
N ARG A 285 31.10 -6.63 -1.15
CA ARG A 285 31.72 -5.34 -0.81
C ARG A 285 32.72 -4.90 -1.88
N SER A 286 33.33 -5.85 -2.55
CA SER A 286 34.26 -5.58 -3.65
C SER A 286 33.58 -4.88 -4.82
N PHE A 287 32.32 -5.24 -5.11
CA PHE A 287 31.47 -4.58 -6.11
C PHE A 287 30.92 -3.24 -5.59
N LEU A 288 30.34 -3.23 -4.39
CA LEU A 288 29.77 -2.02 -3.77
C LEU A 288 30.77 -0.87 -3.64
N ASN A 289 32.03 -1.18 -3.31
CA ASN A 289 33.08 -0.19 -3.12
C ASN A 289 33.96 -0.03 -4.37
N SER A 290 33.58 -0.61 -5.51
CA SER A 290 34.33 -0.53 -6.77
C SER A 290 35.83 -0.84 -6.62
N THR A 291 36.17 -1.87 -5.83
CA THR A 291 37.57 -2.18 -5.46
C THR A 291 38.36 -2.79 -6.63
N PRO A 292 39.72 -2.77 -6.59
CA PRO A 292 40.55 -3.47 -7.57
C PRO A 292 40.30 -4.98 -7.68
N CYS A 293 39.67 -5.60 -6.67
CA CYS A 293 39.30 -7.02 -6.74
C CYS A 293 38.26 -7.24 -7.85
N ALA A 294 37.16 -6.49 -7.84
CA ALA A 294 36.07 -6.61 -8.81
C ALA A 294 36.56 -6.32 -10.24
N ALA A 295 37.40 -5.30 -10.40
CA ALA A 295 37.97 -4.94 -11.70
C ALA A 295 38.93 -5.99 -12.29
N ALA A 296 39.50 -6.86 -11.46
CA ALA A 296 40.45 -7.89 -11.89
C ALA A 296 39.78 -9.24 -12.23
N ILE A 297 38.48 -9.38 -12.04
CA ILE A 297 37.72 -10.58 -12.41
C ILE A 297 37.67 -10.67 -13.93
N ALA A 298 37.99 -11.83 -14.50
CA ALA A 298 37.95 -12.00 -15.95
C ALA A 298 36.48 -11.94 -16.45
N PRO A 299 36.20 -11.31 -17.61
CA PRO A 299 34.83 -11.18 -18.11
C PRO A 299 34.09 -12.52 -18.27
N ALA A 300 34.79 -13.59 -18.68
CA ALA A 300 34.21 -14.92 -18.80
C ALA A 300 33.78 -15.51 -17.44
N ASP A 301 34.59 -15.31 -16.39
CA ASP A 301 34.26 -15.77 -15.05
C ASP A 301 33.07 -14.98 -14.48
N LEU A 302 33.03 -13.65 -14.73
CA LEU A 302 31.91 -12.81 -14.30
C LEU A 302 30.60 -13.20 -14.99
N LYS A 303 30.62 -13.53 -16.28
CA LYS A 303 29.46 -14.06 -17.02
C LYS A 303 28.97 -15.38 -16.45
N GLN A 304 29.89 -16.29 -16.11
CA GLN A 304 29.53 -17.55 -15.49
C GLN A 304 28.90 -17.37 -14.10
N ALA A 305 29.43 -16.43 -13.28
CA ALA A 305 28.83 -16.08 -12.01
C ALA A 305 27.42 -15.48 -12.17
N ILE A 306 27.22 -14.59 -13.16
CA ILE A 306 25.89 -14.05 -13.51
C ILE A 306 24.92 -15.18 -13.85
N ASN A 307 25.34 -16.16 -14.67
CA ASN A 307 24.50 -17.31 -15.01
C ASN A 307 24.07 -18.11 -13.77
N LEU A 308 24.99 -18.39 -12.87
CA LEU A 308 24.69 -19.14 -11.65
C LEU A 308 23.79 -18.36 -10.69
N TYR A 309 24.03 -17.07 -10.48
CA TYR A 309 23.12 -16.25 -9.68
C TYR A 309 21.73 -16.07 -10.32
N ALA A 310 21.64 -16.04 -11.66
CA ALA A 310 20.35 -16.03 -12.36
C ALA A 310 19.58 -17.35 -12.15
N GLN A 311 20.27 -18.49 -12.17
CA GLN A 311 19.67 -19.79 -11.83
C GLN A 311 19.17 -19.82 -10.38
N GLN A 312 19.91 -19.22 -9.46
CA GLN A 312 19.49 -19.07 -8.06
C GLN A 312 18.22 -18.20 -7.95
N ALA A 313 18.22 -17.04 -8.59
CA ALA A 313 17.11 -16.09 -8.55
C ALA A 313 15.83 -16.63 -9.21
N ALA A 314 15.96 -17.39 -10.30
CA ALA A 314 14.83 -18.03 -10.99
C ALA A 314 14.11 -19.11 -10.16
N ARG A 315 14.73 -19.56 -9.06
CA ARG A 315 14.15 -20.48 -8.07
C ARG A 315 13.74 -19.75 -6.78
N GLY A 316 13.75 -18.42 -6.83
CA GLY A 316 13.36 -17.52 -5.74
C GLY A 316 14.42 -17.28 -4.67
N GLY A 317 15.68 -17.64 -4.92
CA GLY A 317 16.78 -17.39 -3.97
C GLY A 317 17.14 -15.90 -3.85
N ASN A 318 16.91 -15.29 -2.69
CA ASN A 318 17.12 -13.85 -2.50
C ASN A 318 18.60 -13.43 -2.64
N SER A 319 19.55 -14.24 -2.19
CA SER A 319 20.98 -13.92 -2.33
C SER A 319 21.42 -13.84 -3.79
N GLY A 320 20.84 -14.66 -4.68
CA GLY A 320 21.12 -14.61 -6.11
C GLY A 320 20.65 -13.28 -6.72
N LEU A 321 19.43 -12.86 -6.36
CA LEU A 321 18.89 -11.56 -6.75
C LEU A 321 19.80 -10.40 -6.28
N GLN A 322 20.23 -10.39 -5.01
CA GLN A 322 21.10 -9.33 -4.48
C GLN A 322 22.48 -9.33 -5.16
N SER A 323 23.07 -10.49 -5.41
CA SER A 323 24.35 -10.61 -6.13
C SER A 323 24.27 -10.04 -7.54
N LEU A 324 23.22 -10.39 -8.29
CA LEU A 324 22.96 -9.81 -9.61
C LEU A 324 22.80 -8.29 -9.55
N ARG A 325 22.12 -7.77 -8.52
CA ARG A 325 21.97 -6.33 -8.28
C ARG A 325 23.33 -5.65 -8.12
N PHE A 326 24.22 -6.19 -7.27
CA PHE A 326 25.53 -5.59 -7.03
C PHE A 326 26.45 -5.65 -8.26
N ILE A 327 26.44 -6.76 -8.99
CA ILE A 327 27.21 -6.91 -10.24
C ILE A 327 26.72 -5.92 -11.30
N ALA A 328 25.40 -5.80 -11.49
CA ALA A 328 24.82 -4.90 -12.47
C ALA A 328 25.08 -3.42 -12.15
N ALA A 329 24.91 -3.02 -10.88
CA ALA A 329 25.24 -1.68 -10.41
C ALA A 329 26.71 -1.32 -10.72
N TRP A 330 27.63 -2.18 -10.31
CA TRP A 330 29.07 -1.99 -10.55
C TRP A 330 29.43 -1.94 -12.04
N ALA A 331 28.77 -2.76 -12.87
CA ALA A 331 29.03 -2.79 -14.31
C ALA A 331 28.58 -1.50 -15.00
N LEU A 332 27.43 -0.93 -14.64
CA LEU A 332 26.90 0.29 -15.26
C LEU A 332 27.67 1.57 -14.90
N GLU A 333 28.47 1.56 -13.84
CA GLU A 333 29.35 2.69 -13.51
C GLU A 333 30.47 2.95 -14.53
N GLY A 334 30.75 2.03 -15.47
CA GLY A 334 31.85 2.20 -16.42
C GLY A 334 31.64 1.55 -17.78
N GLU A 335 31.82 2.33 -18.85
CA GLU A 335 31.62 1.89 -20.24
C GLU A 335 32.42 0.65 -20.63
N ALA A 336 33.69 0.56 -20.22
CA ALA A 336 34.53 -0.60 -20.49
C ALA A 336 34.02 -1.88 -19.82
N ARG A 337 33.39 -1.75 -18.63
CA ARG A 337 32.81 -2.88 -17.89
C ARG A 337 31.55 -3.36 -18.61
N VAL A 338 30.70 -2.44 -19.03
CA VAL A 338 29.52 -2.72 -19.88
C VAL A 338 29.94 -3.45 -21.16
N ALA A 339 30.89 -2.89 -21.91
CA ALA A 339 31.37 -3.46 -23.17
C ALA A 339 31.90 -4.90 -23.01
N SER A 340 32.46 -5.25 -21.85
CA SER A 340 32.98 -6.60 -21.57
C SER A 340 31.90 -7.65 -21.27
N LEU A 341 30.67 -7.21 -21.01
CA LEU A 341 29.55 -8.06 -20.58
C LEU A 341 28.43 -8.17 -21.61
N ILE A 342 28.12 -7.09 -22.34
CA ILE A 342 26.95 -7.03 -23.22
C ILE A 342 26.99 -8.03 -24.39
N ASP A 343 28.11 -8.68 -24.65
CA ASP A 343 28.25 -9.78 -25.61
C ASP A 343 27.64 -11.09 -25.18
N ASP A 344 27.41 -11.28 -23.89
CA ASP A 344 26.63 -12.38 -23.35
C ASP A 344 25.14 -11.99 -23.27
N PRO A 345 24.22 -12.75 -23.88
CA PRO A 345 22.79 -12.43 -23.89
C PRO A 345 22.16 -12.30 -22.49
N LEU A 346 22.63 -13.10 -21.52
CA LEU A 346 22.10 -13.11 -20.16
C LEU A 346 22.56 -11.88 -19.38
N ALA A 347 23.85 -11.56 -19.46
CA ALA A 347 24.42 -10.34 -18.89
C ALA A 347 23.82 -9.09 -19.53
N GLN A 348 23.59 -9.07 -20.85
CA GLN A 348 22.91 -7.96 -21.53
C GLN A 348 21.49 -7.75 -20.97
N ARG A 349 20.69 -8.81 -20.85
CA ARG A 349 19.34 -8.73 -20.26
C ARG A 349 19.37 -8.26 -18.81
N LEU A 350 20.31 -8.73 -18.00
CA LEU A 350 20.51 -8.27 -16.62
C LEU A 350 20.77 -6.76 -16.55
N LEU A 351 21.70 -6.25 -17.36
CA LEU A 351 22.08 -4.83 -17.37
C LEU A 351 20.90 -3.95 -17.79
N VAL A 352 20.13 -4.35 -18.82
CA VAL A 352 18.93 -3.63 -19.26
C VAL A 352 17.83 -3.66 -18.18
N ALA A 353 17.60 -4.81 -17.54
CA ALA A 353 16.62 -4.94 -16.47
C ALA A 353 16.99 -4.06 -15.25
N TYR A 354 18.26 -4.06 -14.85
CA TYR A 354 18.75 -3.22 -13.77
C TYR A 354 18.62 -1.72 -14.13
N ALA A 355 19.04 -1.33 -15.34
CA ALA A 355 18.89 0.02 -15.86
C ALA A 355 17.44 0.54 -15.83
N LEU A 356 16.46 -0.31 -16.15
CA LEU A 356 15.04 0.06 -16.13
C LEU A 356 14.45 0.15 -14.73
N ALA A 357 14.84 -0.75 -13.83
CA ALA A 357 14.17 -0.94 -12.54
C ALA A 357 14.87 -0.26 -11.36
N ARG A 358 16.17 0.08 -11.49
CA ARG A 358 17.02 0.46 -10.36
C ARG A 358 17.84 1.74 -10.56
N GLU A 359 17.85 2.28 -11.78
CA GLU A 359 18.56 3.52 -12.11
C GLU A 359 17.56 4.60 -12.50
N GLY A 360 17.73 5.78 -11.88
CA GLY A 360 17.00 7.00 -12.16
C GLY A 360 17.64 7.86 -13.24
N ASP A 361 16.83 8.75 -13.80
CA ASP A 361 17.27 9.88 -14.58
C ASP A 361 17.74 11.02 -13.67
N ILE A 362 18.48 11.99 -14.23
CA ILE A 362 19.17 13.01 -13.44
C ILE A 362 18.21 14.15 -13.10
N VAL A 363 18.00 14.37 -11.81
CA VAL A 363 17.18 15.45 -11.25
C VAL A 363 18.06 16.68 -11.00
N ASN A 364 17.67 17.83 -11.54
CA ASN A 364 18.30 19.14 -11.31
C ASN A 364 19.84 19.13 -11.46
N ASP A 365 20.33 18.40 -12.46
CA ASP A 365 21.76 18.23 -12.75
C ASP A 365 22.57 17.65 -11.57
N GLN A 366 21.95 16.87 -10.68
CA GLN A 366 22.59 16.17 -9.56
C GLN A 366 22.78 14.68 -9.88
N PRO A 367 24.00 14.20 -10.21
CA PRO A 367 24.23 12.81 -10.57
C PRO A 367 23.81 11.80 -9.49
N ALA A 368 23.96 12.15 -8.21
CA ALA A 368 23.58 11.28 -7.09
C ALA A 368 22.08 10.92 -7.08
N SER A 369 21.23 11.78 -7.66
CA SER A 369 19.78 11.55 -7.75
C SER A 369 19.41 10.30 -8.55
N ALA A 370 20.31 9.80 -9.43
CA ALA A 370 20.10 8.56 -10.16
C ALA A 370 19.84 7.36 -9.22
N PHE A 371 20.39 7.39 -8.01
CA PHE A 371 20.26 6.31 -7.03
C PHE A 371 19.24 6.63 -5.92
N GLU A 372 18.65 7.83 -5.93
CA GLU A 372 17.70 8.27 -4.92
C GLU A 372 16.27 7.82 -5.26
N TYR A 373 15.83 6.79 -4.56
CA TYR A 373 14.53 6.16 -4.79
C TYR A 373 13.31 7.07 -4.47
N TYR A 374 13.43 7.99 -3.51
CA TYR A 374 12.40 9.00 -3.19
C TYR A 374 12.79 10.40 -3.68
N GLY A 375 13.78 10.47 -4.59
CA GLY A 375 14.78 11.53 -4.70
C GLY A 375 14.33 12.98 -4.80
N GLY A 376 13.92 13.59 -3.70
CA GLY A 376 14.14 15.01 -3.39
C GLY A 376 13.51 16.07 -4.32
N TYR A 377 12.81 15.70 -5.39
CA TYR A 377 11.96 16.59 -6.19
C TYR A 377 10.53 16.56 -5.65
N ASP A 378 9.74 17.61 -5.94
CA ASP A 378 8.36 17.70 -5.47
C ASP A 378 7.53 16.51 -5.97
N ASN A 379 7.44 15.50 -5.10
CA ASN A 379 6.71 14.25 -5.28
C ASN A 379 5.37 14.30 -4.52
N SER A 380 4.94 15.48 -4.07
CA SER A 380 3.77 15.66 -3.21
C SER A 380 2.49 15.05 -3.80
N TYR A 381 2.47 14.81 -5.12
CA TYR A 381 1.34 14.26 -5.88
C TYR A 381 1.75 13.29 -7.02
N GLY A 382 2.94 12.66 -6.95
CA GLY A 382 3.52 11.84 -8.03
C GLY A 382 3.95 10.41 -7.63
N PRO A 383 4.28 9.51 -8.59
CA PRO A 383 4.66 8.13 -8.31
C PRO A 383 5.89 8.03 -7.40
N THR A 384 5.84 7.09 -6.46
CA THR A 384 7.02 6.63 -5.72
C THR A 384 7.98 5.94 -6.69
N GLY A 385 9.25 6.31 -6.73
CA GLY A 385 10.28 5.61 -7.51
C GLY A 385 11.35 6.52 -8.10
N TYR A 386 12.26 5.89 -8.85
CA TYR A 386 13.34 6.58 -9.55
C TYR A 386 12.81 7.57 -10.59
N ALA A 387 13.50 8.69 -10.76
CA ALA A 387 13.18 9.70 -11.76
C ALA A 387 13.15 9.12 -13.18
N ASP A 388 12.14 9.49 -13.98
CA ASP A 388 11.95 9.04 -15.36
C ASP A 388 11.83 10.24 -16.31
N ALA A 389 12.81 10.41 -17.19
CA ALA A 389 12.87 11.49 -18.15
C ALA A 389 11.75 11.43 -19.21
N ALA A 390 11.20 10.24 -19.52
CA ALA A 390 10.12 10.11 -20.48
C ALA A 390 8.80 10.72 -19.98
N ARG A 391 8.65 10.89 -18.67
CA ARG A 391 7.49 11.59 -18.06
C ARG A 391 7.41 13.06 -18.43
N GLY A 392 8.54 13.67 -18.83
CA GLY A 392 8.61 15.09 -19.18
C GLY A 392 8.51 16.04 -17.98
N ASP A 393 8.72 15.53 -16.76
CA ASP A 393 8.73 16.32 -15.55
C ASP A 393 9.91 17.33 -15.57
N LYS A 394 9.69 18.55 -15.08
CA LYS A 394 10.68 19.64 -15.17
C LYS A 394 11.92 19.32 -14.34
N GLY A 395 13.10 19.60 -14.90
CA GLY A 395 14.37 19.40 -14.21
C GLY A 395 14.91 17.97 -14.27
N ILE A 396 14.21 17.04 -14.93
CA ILE A 396 14.68 15.66 -15.15
C ILE A 396 15.30 15.53 -16.53
N LYS A 397 16.51 14.96 -16.62
CA LYS A 397 17.26 14.71 -17.86
C LYS A 397 17.70 13.26 -17.94
N SER A 398 17.76 12.69 -19.15
CA SER A 398 18.18 11.30 -19.35
C SER A 398 19.56 11.02 -18.71
N ASN A 399 19.66 9.94 -17.97
CA ASN A 399 20.92 9.51 -17.36
C ASN A 399 21.94 9.08 -18.45
N PRO A 400 23.13 9.71 -18.51
CA PRO A 400 24.15 9.38 -19.51
C PRO A 400 24.59 7.91 -19.51
N ALA A 401 24.59 7.23 -18.36
CA ALA A 401 24.94 5.81 -18.27
C ALA A 401 23.90 4.94 -19.00
N LEU A 402 22.61 5.29 -18.89
CA LEU A 402 21.53 4.61 -19.59
C LEU A 402 21.62 4.82 -21.10
N VAL A 403 21.89 6.07 -21.53
CA VAL A 403 22.12 6.41 -22.94
C VAL A 403 23.28 5.58 -23.50
N SER A 404 24.39 5.54 -22.78
CA SER A 404 25.61 4.83 -23.20
C SER A 404 25.38 3.32 -23.30
N LEU A 405 24.59 2.72 -22.38
CA LEU A 405 24.20 1.31 -22.47
C LEU A 405 23.40 1.02 -23.75
N VAL A 406 22.37 1.83 -24.05
CA VAL A 406 21.56 1.66 -25.27
C VAL A 406 22.42 1.79 -26.52
N GLU A 407 23.31 2.78 -26.57
CA GLU A 407 24.20 3.00 -27.71
C GLU A 407 25.22 1.87 -27.88
N ALA A 408 25.81 1.37 -26.80
CA ALA A 408 26.76 0.25 -26.84
C ALA A 408 26.10 -1.03 -27.36
N ILE A 409 24.85 -1.32 -26.95
CA ILE A 409 24.10 -2.48 -27.47
C ILE A 409 23.74 -2.25 -28.95
N GLN A 410 23.27 -1.06 -29.31
CA GLN A 410 22.91 -0.71 -30.69
C GLN A 410 24.09 -0.88 -31.66
N GLN A 411 25.30 -0.44 -31.26
CA GLN A 411 26.52 -0.52 -32.06
C GLN A 411 26.93 -1.96 -32.38
N ARG A 412 26.57 -2.93 -31.53
CA ARG A 412 26.84 -4.36 -31.79
C ARG A 412 25.96 -4.94 -32.90
N GLY A 413 24.90 -4.23 -33.28
CA GLY A 413 23.98 -4.67 -34.32
C GLY A 413 22.75 -5.35 -33.74
N ILE A 414 21.62 -5.15 -34.41
CA ILE A 414 20.29 -5.53 -33.92
C ILE A 414 20.10 -7.05 -33.75
N ASP A 415 20.88 -7.86 -34.46
CA ASP A 415 20.83 -9.33 -34.37
C ASP A 415 21.51 -9.87 -33.09
N HIS A 416 22.24 -9.02 -32.37
CA HIS A 416 22.88 -9.33 -31.09
C HIS A 416 22.11 -8.78 -29.88
N VAL A 417 20.90 -8.26 -30.10
CA VAL A 417 20.01 -7.79 -29.03
C VAL A 417 19.35 -8.97 -28.35
N ALA A 418 19.47 -9.05 -27.02
CA ALA A 418 18.81 -10.02 -26.18
C ALA A 418 17.69 -9.34 -25.37
N GLY A 419 16.44 -9.78 -25.55
CA GLY A 419 15.26 -9.15 -24.93
C GLY A 419 14.93 -7.80 -25.56
N ALA A 420 14.47 -7.81 -26.81
CA ALA A 420 14.27 -6.59 -27.59
C ALA A 420 13.19 -5.69 -26.98
N ASP A 421 12.17 -6.25 -26.35
CA ASP A 421 11.10 -5.50 -25.70
C ASP A 421 11.57 -4.65 -24.50
N ARG A 422 12.41 -5.18 -23.61
CA ARG A 422 13.02 -4.41 -22.51
C ARG A 422 13.97 -3.35 -23.04
N LEU A 423 14.80 -3.68 -24.03
CA LEU A 423 15.67 -2.68 -24.64
C LEU A 423 14.85 -1.59 -25.34
N ALA A 424 13.68 -1.92 -25.92
CA ALA A 424 12.76 -0.94 -26.50
C ALA A 424 12.24 0.04 -25.44
N ALA A 425 11.85 -0.45 -24.26
CA ALA A 425 11.43 0.39 -23.15
C ALA A 425 12.56 1.32 -22.68
N LEU A 426 13.78 0.80 -22.54
CA LEU A 426 14.93 1.61 -22.14
C LEU A 426 15.29 2.65 -23.20
N ALA A 427 15.30 2.26 -24.48
CA ALA A 427 15.52 3.17 -25.60
C ALA A 427 14.46 4.28 -25.67
N TYR A 428 13.19 3.95 -25.38
CA TYR A 428 12.11 4.92 -25.25
C TYR A 428 12.40 5.91 -24.11
N ARG A 429 12.78 5.42 -22.92
CA ARG A 429 13.10 6.24 -21.75
C ARG A 429 14.17 7.29 -22.02
N VAL A 430 15.25 6.89 -22.70
CA VAL A 430 16.39 7.76 -23.03
C VAL A 430 16.20 8.57 -24.32
N GLY A 431 15.00 8.58 -24.89
CA GLY A 431 14.63 9.39 -26.04
C GLY A 431 15.13 8.88 -27.40
N ARG A 432 15.56 7.62 -27.51
CA ARG A 432 15.96 6.96 -28.76
C ARG A 432 14.74 6.29 -29.43
N TYR A 433 13.73 7.11 -29.74
CA TYR A 433 12.39 6.62 -30.15
C TYR A 433 12.37 5.79 -31.43
N ASP A 434 13.18 6.13 -32.44
CA ASP A 434 13.24 5.36 -33.69
C ASP A 434 13.81 3.95 -33.46
N PHE A 435 14.85 3.86 -32.61
CA PHE A 435 15.42 2.57 -32.23
C PHE A 435 14.45 1.77 -31.36
N ALA A 436 13.78 2.42 -30.39
CA ALA A 436 12.72 1.81 -29.59
C ALA A 436 11.59 1.23 -30.47
N GLY A 437 11.14 1.96 -31.49
CA GLY A 437 10.14 1.48 -32.45
C GLY A 437 10.62 0.29 -33.28
N THR A 438 11.89 0.29 -33.69
CA THR A 438 12.50 -0.83 -34.42
C THR A 438 12.56 -2.09 -33.55
N LEU A 439 12.93 -1.96 -32.29
CA LEU A 439 13.00 -3.06 -31.32
C LEU A 439 11.61 -3.60 -30.96
N ALA A 440 10.65 -2.71 -30.68
CA ALA A 440 9.28 -3.09 -30.38
C ALA A 440 8.59 -3.82 -31.55
N ALA A 441 9.02 -3.59 -32.79
CA ALA A 441 8.52 -4.31 -33.95
C ALA A 441 9.11 -5.73 -34.11
N ARG A 442 10.23 -6.06 -33.45
CA ARG A 442 10.87 -7.39 -33.53
C ARG A 442 10.23 -8.43 -32.61
N GLU A 443 9.60 -8.00 -31.54
CA GLU A 443 8.92 -8.88 -30.57
C GLU A 443 7.43 -8.55 -30.50
N HIS A 444 6.58 -9.58 -30.42
CA HIS A 444 5.14 -9.43 -30.31
C HIS A 444 4.64 -9.64 -28.87
N SER A 445 5.40 -9.12 -27.90
CA SER A 445 5.08 -9.23 -26.47
C SER A 445 4.14 -8.12 -25.98
N ALA A 446 3.58 -8.30 -24.79
CA ALA A 446 2.79 -7.28 -24.10
C ALA A 446 3.61 -6.01 -23.85
N LEU A 447 4.87 -6.15 -23.42
CA LEU A 447 5.77 -5.02 -23.18
C LEU A 447 6.06 -4.26 -24.47
N ALA A 448 6.35 -4.96 -25.58
CA ALA A 448 6.56 -4.33 -26.88
C ALA A 448 5.31 -3.59 -27.39
N SER A 449 4.13 -4.16 -27.17
CA SER A 449 2.85 -3.52 -27.48
C SER A 449 2.61 -2.28 -26.61
N TRP A 450 2.99 -2.33 -25.34
CA TRP A 450 2.89 -1.19 -24.43
C TRP A 450 3.83 -0.05 -24.83
N VAL A 451 5.10 -0.35 -25.14
CA VAL A 451 6.05 0.64 -25.70
C VAL A 451 5.53 1.23 -27.01
N SER A 452 4.93 0.42 -27.89
CA SER A 452 4.29 0.88 -29.12
C SER A 452 3.16 1.88 -28.86
N ALA A 453 2.38 1.68 -27.79
CA ALA A 453 1.34 2.63 -27.37
C ALA A 453 1.95 3.97 -26.94
N LYS A 454 3.02 3.94 -26.14
CA LYS A 454 3.75 5.15 -25.72
C LYS A 454 4.30 5.93 -26.92
N LEU A 455 4.93 5.23 -27.86
CA LEU A 455 5.45 5.81 -29.10
C LEU A 455 4.35 6.43 -29.97
N ALA A 456 3.19 5.78 -30.06
CA ALA A 456 2.03 6.30 -30.80
C ALA A 456 1.47 7.59 -30.16
N LEU A 457 1.32 7.60 -28.83
CA LEU A 457 0.90 8.81 -28.09
C LEU A 457 1.86 9.97 -28.32
N ARG A 458 3.17 9.71 -28.30
CA ARG A 458 4.19 10.73 -28.57
C ARG A 458 4.07 11.34 -29.97
N ARG A 459 3.65 10.56 -30.97
CA ARG A 459 3.37 11.05 -32.33
C ARG A 459 2.02 11.75 -32.46
N GLY A 460 1.21 11.79 -31.41
CA GLY A 460 -0.16 12.29 -31.44
C GLY A 460 -1.17 11.31 -32.07
N ASP A 461 -0.76 10.07 -32.34
CA ASP A 461 -1.61 9.04 -32.95
C ASP A 461 -2.36 8.26 -31.88
N THR A 462 -3.48 8.84 -31.44
CA THR A 462 -4.34 8.25 -30.41
C THR A 462 -5.00 6.94 -30.87
N ALA A 463 -5.26 6.76 -32.17
CA ALA A 463 -5.88 5.55 -32.70
C ALA A 463 -4.91 4.37 -32.62
N ALA A 464 -3.66 4.56 -33.05
CA ALA A 464 -2.63 3.54 -32.92
C ALA A 464 -2.32 3.23 -31.44
N ALA A 465 -2.33 4.24 -30.56
CA ALA A 465 -2.12 4.03 -29.13
C ALA A 465 -3.19 3.12 -28.52
N VAL A 466 -4.47 3.35 -28.82
CA VAL A 466 -5.58 2.51 -28.35
C VAL A 466 -5.41 1.06 -28.82
N GLN A 467 -5.07 0.86 -30.09
CA GLN A 467 -4.83 -0.48 -30.65
C GLN A 467 -3.67 -1.19 -29.95
N ALA A 468 -2.56 -0.48 -29.72
CA ALA A 468 -1.38 -1.02 -29.07
C ALA A 468 -1.65 -1.39 -27.59
N TYR A 469 -2.36 -0.54 -26.84
CA TYR A 469 -2.80 -0.90 -25.48
C TYR A 469 -3.75 -2.09 -25.47
N ALA A 470 -4.69 -2.15 -26.40
CA ALA A 470 -5.61 -3.29 -26.52
C ALA A 470 -4.84 -4.59 -26.82
N GLN A 471 -3.80 -4.52 -27.64
CA GLN A 471 -2.91 -5.65 -27.90
C GLN A 471 -2.11 -6.05 -26.65
N ALA A 472 -1.55 -5.10 -25.91
CA ALA A 472 -0.86 -5.38 -24.65
C ALA A 472 -1.79 -6.05 -23.62
N SER A 473 -3.06 -5.61 -23.57
CA SER A 473 -4.06 -6.16 -22.65
C SER A 473 -4.46 -7.61 -22.94
N LYS A 474 -4.28 -8.11 -24.16
CA LYS A 474 -4.60 -9.49 -24.53
C LYS A 474 -3.70 -10.52 -23.87
N ALA A 475 -2.55 -10.11 -23.36
CA ALA A 475 -1.63 -11.01 -22.66
C ALA A 475 -2.13 -11.43 -21.27
N PHE A 476 -3.31 -10.98 -20.82
CA PHE A 476 -3.85 -11.25 -19.49
C PHE A 476 -5.14 -12.09 -19.53
N PRO A 477 -5.24 -13.21 -18.77
CA PRO A 477 -4.28 -13.71 -17.77
C PRO A 477 -2.95 -14.16 -18.40
N ALA A 478 -1.83 -13.96 -17.69
CA ALA A 478 -0.45 -13.99 -18.20
C ALA A 478 -0.17 -15.11 -19.21
N THR A 479 -0.26 -14.80 -20.51
CA THR A 479 0.15 -15.69 -21.61
C THR A 479 1.58 -15.42 -22.07
N ASP A 480 2.15 -14.28 -21.69
CA ASP A 480 3.58 -13.97 -21.83
C ASP A 480 4.15 -13.45 -20.50
N ALA A 481 5.45 -13.63 -20.30
CA ALA A 481 6.20 -13.19 -19.11
C ALA A 481 6.89 -11.83 -19.32
N SER A 482 6.48 -11.06 -20.33
CA SER A 482 7.11 -9.78 -20.67
C SER A 482 6.69 -8.65 -19.74
N VAL A 483 5.52 -8.76 -19.11
CA VAL A 483 4.96 -7.79 -18.17
C VAL A 483 4.53 -8.51 -16.91
N GLU A 484 4.93 -8.01 -15.75
CA GLU A 484 4.56 -8.61 -14.49
C GLU A 484 3.06 -8.37 -14.16
N PRO A 485 2.46 -9.17 -13.26
CA PRO A 485 1.02 -9.09 -12.99
C PRO A 485 0.52 -7.70 -12.64
N ALA A 486 1.29 -6.94 -11.86
CA ALA A 486 0.92 -5.59 -11.48
C ALA A 486 0.93 -4.61 -12.68
N GLY A 487 1.81 -4.81 -13.67
CA GLY A 487 1.82 -4.03 -14.92
C GLY A 487 0.55 -4.19 -15.75
N ALA A 488 -0.16 -5.32 -15.61
CA ALA A 488 -1.48 -5.51 -16.22
C ALA A 488 -2.50 -4.47 -15.75
N LEU A 489 -2.42 -4.10 -14.47
CA LEU A 489 -3.31 -3.09 -13.87
C LEU A 489 -2.94 -1.71 -14.43
N LEU A 490 -1.65 -1.37 -14.50
CA LEU A 490 -1.25 -0.07 -15.05
C LEU A 490 -1.63 0.08 -16.53
N ILE A 491 -1.46 -0.95 -17.36
CA ILE A 491 -1.89 -0.89 -18.77
C ILE A 491 -3.38 -0.52 -18.88
N LYS A 492 -4.23 -1.10 -18.01
CA LYS A 492 -5.67 -0.78 -17.96
C LYS A 492 -5.94 0.61 -17.39
N GLY A 493 -5.17 1.01 -16.40
CA GLY A 493 -5.20 2.35 -15.84
C GLY A 493 -4.88 3.41 -16.90
N GLU A 494 -3.82 3.23 -17.68
CA GLU A 494 -3.43 4.13 -18.76
C GLU A 494 -4.45 4.14 -19.91
N GLN A 495 -5.04 2.99 -20.24
CA GLN A 495 -6.19 2.93 -21.14
C GLN A 495 -7.35 3.78 -20.61
N ALA A 496 -7.64 3.71 -19.31
CA ALA A 496 -8.68 4.52 -18.69
C ALA A 496 -8.35 6.02 -18.79
N VAL A 497 -7.10 6.42 -18.53
CA VAL A 497 -6.65 7.81 -18.68
C VAL A 497 -6.86 8.31 -20.10
N LEU A 498 -6.41 7.55 -21.10
CA LEU A 498 -6.56 7.92 -22.51
C LEU A 498 -8.05 7.99 -22.95
N THR A 499 -8.86 7.06 -22.45
CA THR A 499 -10.31 7.01 -22.71
C THR A 499 -11.02 8.22 -22.09
N LEU A 500 -10.65 8.59 -20.86
CA LEU A 500 -11.14 9.78 -20.16
C LEU A 500 -10.76 11.06 -20.94
N SER A 501 -9.52 11.16 -21.40
CA SER A 501 -9.03 12.29 -22.22
C SER A 501 -9.75 12.46 -23.55
N ARG A 502 -10.49 11.44 -24.01
CA ARG A 502 -11.31 11.47 -25.22
C ARG A 502 -12.79 11.79 -24.94
N GLY A 503 -13.14 12.12 -23.69
CA GLY A 503 -14.52 12.42 -23.28
C GLY A 503 -15.39 11.18 -23.05
N GLN A 504 -14.80 9.97 -23.03
CA GLN A 504 -15.53 8.71 -22.90
C GLN A 504 -15.62 8.29 -21.42
N TYR A 505 -16.29 9.08 -20.59
CA TYR A 505 -16.18 8.98 -19.13
C TYR A 505 -16.71 7.67 -18.52
N ILE A 506 -17.84 7.14 -19.03
CA ILE A 506 -18.42 5.88 -18.55
C ILE A 506 -17.50 4.70 -18.86
N GLU A 507 -16.89 4.69 -20.04
CA GLU A 507 -15.95 3.64 -20.45
C GLU A 507 -14.67 3.70 -19.60
N ALA A 508 -14.16 4.91 -19.35
CA ALA A 508 -13.02 5.12 -18.46
C ALA A 508 -13.29 4.62 -17.02
N LEU A 509 -14.48 4.92 -16.47
CA LEU A 509 -14.90 4.37 -15.18
C LEU A 509 -14.93 2.83 -15.20
N GLY A 510 -15.41 2.24 -16.31
CA GLY A 510 -15.41 0.79 -16.51
C GLY A 510 -14.03 0.15 -16.41
N TYR A 511 -13.01 0.72 -17.06
CA TYR A 511 -11.64 0.21 -16.98
C TYR A 511 -11.07 0.28 -15.56
N LEU A 512 -11.27 1.39 -14.84
CA LEU A 512 -10.78 1.53 -13.47
C LEU A 512 -11.54 0.62 -12.50
N PHE A 513 -12.86 0.47 -12.65
CA PHE A 513 -13.65 -0.47 -11.86
C PHE A 513 -13.20 -1.92 -12.08
N ASP A 514 -12.92 -2.31 -13.31
CA ASP A 514 -12.43 -3.65 -13.64
C ASP A 514 -11.00 -3.90 -13.11
N ALA A 515 -10.19 -2.84 -12.95
CA ALA A 515 -8.88 -2.92 -12.30
C ALA A 515 -9.03 -3.06 -10.77
N ALA A 516 -9.82 -2.20 -10.15
CA ALA A 516 -10.14 -2.22 -8.73
C ALA A 516 -10.72 -3.58 -8.28
N SER A 517 -11.69 -4.11 -9.04
CA SER A 517 -12.37 -5.37 -8.72
C SER A 517 -11.50 -6.63 -8.86
N ARG A 518 -10.32 -6.54 -9.49
CA ARG A 518 -9.37 -7.67 -9.55
C ARG A 518 -8.57 -7.79 -8.26
N GLN A 519 -8.23 -6.68 -7.61
CA GLN A 519 -7.54 -6.66 -6.33
C GLN A 519 -8.38 -7.35 -5.24
N ASP A 520 -9.70 -7.15 -5.24
CA ASP A 520 -10.62 -7.80 -4.30
C ASP A 520 -10.52 -9.34 -4.29
N LYS A 521 -9.92 -9.95 -5.31
CA LYS A 521 -9.78 -11.41 -5.48
C LYS A 521 -8.42 -11.97 -5.09
N THR A 522 -7.38 -11.14 -4.95
CA THR A 522 -6.00 -11.62 -4.71
C THR A 522 -5.65 -11.75 -3.23
N GLY A 523 -6.45 -11.17 -2.32
CA GLY A 523 -6.16 -11.18 -0.88
C GLY A 523 -5.07 -10.17 -0.51
N LEU A 524 -5.14 -9.63 0.71
CA LEU A 524 -4.19 -8.64 1.23
C LEU A 524 -2.86 -9.32 1.57
N ASP A 525 -1.88 -9.28 0.68
CA ASP A 525 -0.47 -9.30 1.10
C ASP A 525 -0.12 -7.88 1.57
N ASP A 526 -0.21 -7.67 2.89
CA ASP A 526 -0.24 -6.40 3.64
C ASP A 526 0.99 -5.46 3.48
N ASP A 527 1.98 -5.80 2.64
CA ASP A 527 3.22 -5.00 2.48
C ASP A 527 3.48 -4.52 1.04
N SER A 528 2.52 -4.72 0.13
CA SER A 528 2.67 -4.41 -1.29
C SER A 528 2.07 -3.04 -1.63
N VAL A 529 2.87 -1.98 -1.53
CA VAL A 529 2.61 -0.70 -2.24
C VAL A 529 2.52 -0.91 -3.78
N SER A 530 2.84 -2.12 -4.25
CA SER A 530 2.75 -2.60 -5.63
C SER A 530 1.35 -3.08 -6.07
N GLU A 531 0.34 -3.16 -5.19
CA GLU A 531 -1.04 -3.48 -5.57
C GLU A 531 -1.92 -2.23 -5.71
N VAL A 532 -1.57 -1.39 -6.68
CA VAL A 532 -2.35 -0.19 -7.01
C VAL A 532 -3.59 -0.57 -7.80
N ALA A 533 -4.78 -0.43 -7.21
CA ALA A 533 -6.05 -0.73 -7.89
C ALA A 533 -6.92 0.51 -8.17
N TYR A 534 -6.28 1.68 -8.27
CA TYR A 534 -6.83 2.94 -8.80
C TYR A 534 -8.24 3.34 -8.28
N GLY A 535 -8.61 2.89 -7.08
CA GLY A 535 -9.92 3.17 -6.47
C GLY A 535 -10.17 4.67 -6.32
N SER A 536 -9.12 5.44 -6.00
CA SER A 536 -9.17 6.91 -5.94
C SER A 536 -9.47 7.54 -7.31
N ASP A 537 -8.85 7.07 -8.40
CA ASP A 537 -9.15 7.59 -9.74
C ASP A 537 -10.58 7.21 -10.17
N MET A 538 -11.04 6.01 -9.81
CA MET A 538 -12.42 5.56 -10.02
C MET A 538 -13.41 6.50 -9.30
N ALA A 539 -13.16 6.78 -8.01
CA ALA A 539 -13.96 7.69 -7.20
C ALA A 539 -14.02 9.10 -7.79
N TYR A 540 -12.89 9.64 -8.28
CA TYR A 540 -12.85 10.92 -8.97
C TYR A 540 -13.79 10.95 -10.18
N ILE A 541 -13.70 9.94 -11.07
CA ILE A 541 -14.55 9.90 -12.27
C ILE A 541 -16.03 9.79 -11.84
N ALA A 542 -16.32 8.89 -10.90
CA ALA A 542 -17.67 8.64 -10.40
C ALA A 542 -18.30 9.88 -9.73
N GLU A 543 -17.56 10.60 -8.89
CA GLU A 543 -18.09 11.69 -8.07
C GLU A 543 -17.98 13.06 -8.75
N ARG A 544 -16.87 13.30 -9.47
CA ARG A 544 -16.55 14.63 -10.00
C ARG A 544 -16.87 14.80 -11.48
N VAL A 545 -16.86 13.74 -12.29
CA VAL A 545 -16.99 13.83 -13.76
C VAL A 545 -18.34 13.33 -14.28
N LEU A 546 -18.79 12.15 -13.87
CA LEU A 546 -20.10 11.65 -14.28
C LEU A 546 -21.21 12.54 -13.69
N THR A 547 -22.32 12.65 -14.39
CA THR A 547 -23.59 13.07 -13.80
C THR A 547 -24.14 11.96 -12.89
N THR A 548 -25.03 12.33 -11.97
CA THR A 548 -25.63 11.35 -11.04
C THR A 548 -26.42 10.27 -11.78
N ASP A 549 -27.11 10.61 -12.88
CA ASP A 549 -27.84 9.63 -13.69
C ASP A 549 -26.92 8.69 -14.49
N GLU A 550 -25.82 9.21 -15.05
CA GLU A 550 -24.80 8.37 -15.72
C GLU A 550 -24.18 7.38 -14.72
N LEU A 551 -23.81 7.85 -13.51
CA LEU A 551 -23.26 6.99 -12.47
C LEU A 551 -24.27 5.94 -12.02
N LYS A 552 -25.52 6.34 -11.77
CA LYS A 552 -26.60 5.42 -11.40
C LYS A 552 -26.81 4.34 -12.46
N HIS A 553 -26.87 4.74 -13.73
CA HIS A 553 -27.01 3.80 -14.84
C HIS A 553 -25.85 2.80 -14.93
N PHE A 554 -24.60 3.26 -14.74
CA PHE A 554 -23.43 2.39 -14.70
C PHE A 554 -23.52 1.38 -13.54
N VAL A 555 -23.85 1.84 -12.33
CA VAL A 555 -24.00 0.98 -11.16
C VAL A 555 -25.11 -0.06 -11.35
N ASP A 556 -26.27 0.36 -11.87
CA ASP A 556 -27.41 -0.53 -12.11
C ASP A 556 -27.13 -1.61 -13.16
N SER A 557 -26.30 -1.30 -14.15
CA SER A 557 -25.99 -2.23 -15.25
C SER A 557 -24.80 -3.14 -14.98
N ARG A 558 -23.82 -2.71 -14.17
CA ARG A 558 -22.52 -3.40 -14.06
C ARG A 558 -22.09 -3.76 -12.64
N VAL A 559 -22.68 -3.17 -11.61
CA VAL A 559 -22.16 -3.24 -10.22
C VAL A 559 -23.23 -3.86 -9.31
N PRO A 560 -23.39 -5.20 -9.30
CA PRO A 560 -24.36 -5.87 -8.44
C PRO A 560 -24.08 -5.59 -6.96
N ALA A 561 -25.12 -5.68 -6.12
CA ALA A 561 -24.92 -5.59 -4.68
C ALA A 561 -24.14 -6.80 -4.16
N SER A 562 -23.08 -6.57 -3.40
CA SER A 562 -22.31 -7.64 -2.76
C SER A 562 -23.15 -8.40 -1.74
N ALA A 563 -22.87 -9.69 -1.59
CA ALA A 563 -23.46 -10.48 -0.53
C ALA A 563 -22.92 -10.01 0.83
N VAL A 564 -23.80 -9.97 1.85
CA VAL A 564 -23.40 -9.66 3.22
C VAL A 564 -22.55 -10.81 3.76
N PRO A 565 -21.28 -10.57 4.16
CA PRO A 565 -20.44 -11.62 4.72
C PRO A 565 -20.97 -12.07 6.10
N PRO A 566 -20.64 -13.30 6.54
CA PRO A 566 -21.03 -13.78 7.86
C PRO A 566 -20.36 -12.92 8.94
N MET A 567 -21.08 -12.70 10.04
CA MET A 567 -20.55 -11.98 11.20
C MET A 567 -19.38 -12.79 11.82
N PRO A 568 -18.21 -12.17 12.07
CA PRO A 568 -17.14 -12.81 12.82
C PRO A 568 -17.61 -13.25 14.20
N ALA A 569 -17.03 -14.34 14.73
CA ALA A 569 -17.34 -14.79 16.08
C ALA A 569 -17.01 -13.70 17.12
N SER A 570 -17.77 -13.64 18.21
CA SER A 570 -17.63 -12.58 19.23
C SER A 570 -16.27 -12.57 19.94
N ASN A 571 -15.51 -13.66 19.85
CA ASN A 571 -14.17 -13.83 20.41
C ASN A 571 -13.04 -13.67 19.37
N ALA A 572 -13.35 -13.35 18.11
CA ALA A 572 -12.38 -13.32 17.02
C ALA A 572 -11.42 -12.11 17.04
N GLY A 573 -11.56 -11.21 18.03
CA GLY A 573 -10.75 -9.98 18.12
C GLY A 573 -11.11 -8.94 17.06
N ALA A 574 -10.45 -7.77 17.09
CA ALA A 574 -10.68 -6.69 16.12
C ALA A 574 -10.14 -7.05 14.72
N ASP A 575 -9.06 -7.83 14.66
CA ASP A 575 -8.38 -8.23 13.42
C ASP A 575 -9.31 -8.99 12.46
N ALA A 576 -10.19 -9.85 13.00
CA ALA A 576 -11.18 -10.56 12.19
C ALA A 576 -12.21 -9.64 11.51
N TYR A 577 -12.44 -8.45 12.07
CA TYR A 577 -13.27 -7.43 11.43
C TYR A 577 -12.47 -6.55 10.48
N TYR A 578 -11.20 -6.25 10.76
CA TYR A 578 -10.33 -5.56 9.81
C TYR A 578 -10.08 -6.36 8.53
N ALA A 579 -10.09 -7.69 8.63
CA ALA A 579 -10.04 -8.59 7.47
C ALA A 579 -11.30 -8.51 6.57
N LEU A 580 -12.43 -8.00 7.06
CA LEU A 580 -13.63 -7.77 6.27
C LEU A 580 -13.51 -6.45 5.49
N HIS A 581 -12.78 -6.48 4.38
CA HIS A 581 -12.59 -5.30 3.53
C HIS A 581 -13.83 -4.98 2.68
N GLN A 582 -14.00 -3.70 2.34
CA GLN A 582 -14.98 -3.25 1.36
C GLN A 582 -14.43 -3.51 -0.04
N THR A 583 -15.25 -4.06 -0.93
CA THR A 583 -14.87 -4.28 -2.33
C THR A 583 -15.02 -2.99 -3.15
N ALA A 584 -14.42 -2.93 -4.33
CA ALA A 584 -14.63 -1.83 -5.27
C ALA A 584 -16.12 -1.61 -5.60
N ALA A 585 -16.90 -2.70 -5.67
CA ALA A 585 -18.34 -2.64 -5.88
C ALA A 585 -19.09 -2.01 -4.69
N ASP A 586 -18.71 -2.36 -3.47
CA ASP A 586 -19.31 -1.78 -2.27
C ASP A 586 -19.04 -0.27 -2.18
N SER A 587 -17.79 0.14 -2.40
CA SER A 587 -17.38 1.55 -2.37
C SER A 587 -18.13 2.37 -3.43
N LEU A 588 -18.23 1.89 -4.67
CA LEU A 588 -18.90 2.62 -5.75
C LEU A 588 -20.41 2.74 -5.54
N ARG A 589 -21.07 1.69 -5.02
CA ARG A 589 -22.50 1.74 -4.66
C ARG A 589 -22.73 2.72 -3.51
N TYR A 590 -21.88 2.69 -2.48
CA TYR A 590 -22.03 3.58 -1.34
C TYR A 590 -21.77 5.05 -1.71
N LEU A 591 -20.77 5.33 -2.55
CA LEU A 591 -20.52 6.65 -3.12
C LEU A 591 -21.76 7.18 -3.86
N LEU A 592 -22.36 6.36 -4.73
CA LEU A 592 -23.60 6.73 -5.42
C LEU A 592 -24.73 7.04 -4.44
N ALA A 593 -24.89 6.25 -3.38
CA ALA A 593 -25.92 6.48 -2.35
C ALA A 593 -25.76 7.88 -1.72
N ARG A 594 -24.55 8.23 -1.28
CA ARG A 594 -24.26 9.54 -0.68
C ARG A 594 -24.46 10.69 -1.66
N ARG A 595 -24.10 10.49 -2.93
CA ARG A 595 -24.33 11.47 -3.99
C ARG A 595 -25.83 11.71 -4.25
N LEU A 596 -26.64 10.65 -4.29
CA LEU A 596 -28.09 10.78 -4.42
C LEU A 596 -28.71 11.53 -3.24
N VAL A 597 -28.19 11.36 -2.02
CA VAL A 597 -28.61 12.16 -0.86
C VAL A 597 -28.28 13.64 -1.05
N ARG A 598 -27.06 13.99 -1.52
CA ARG A 598 -26.68 15.38 -1.83
C ARG A 598 -27.57 16.03 -2.88
N ASP A 599 -28.03 15.26 -3.86
CA ASP A 599 -28.94 15.72 -4.91
C ASP A 599 -30.42 15.78 -4.47
N GLY A 600 -30.72 15.43 -3.22
CA GLY A 600 -32.08 15.40 -2.67
C GLY A 600 -32.92 14.20 -3.10
N ARG A 601 -32.31 13.20 -3.76
CA ARG A 601 -32.96 11.99 -4.27
C ARG A 601 -32.81 10.83 -3.29
N ILE A 602 -33.20 11.04 -2.04
CA ILE A 602 -32.89 10.11 -0.94
C ILE A 602 -33.61 8.76 -1.10
N ASP A 603 -34.84 8.76 -1.61
CA ASP A 603 -35.57 7.50 -1.87
C ASP A 603 -34.85 6.64 -2.92
N ASP A 604 -34.29 7.27 -3.97
CA ASP A 604 -33.46 6.60 -4.96
C ASP A 604 -32.15 6.08 -4.35
N ALA A 605 -31.65 6.69 -3.27
CA ALA A 605 -30.39 6.30 -2.62
C ALA A 605 -30.50 5.00 -1.81
N LEU A 606 -31.69 4.69 -1.27
CA LEU A 606 -31.89 3.59 -0.31
C LEU A 606 -31.37 2.21 -0.78
N PRO A 607 -31.55 1.80 -2.05
CA PRO A 607 -31.06 0.50 -2.55
C PRO A 607 -29.53 0.41 -2.67
N TYR A 608 -28.83 1.54 -2.63
CA TYR A 608 -27.38 1.61 -2.78
C TYR A 608 -26.64 1.73 -1.44
N PHE A 609 -27.33 2.14 -0.37
CA PHE A 609 -26.79 2.02 0.97
C PHE A 609 -26.57 0.55 1.36
N PRO A 610 -25.47 0.22 2.06
CA PRO A 610 -25.23 -1.12 2.60
C PRO A 610 -26.39 -1.64 3.44
N ALA A 611 -26.48 -2.97 3.57
CA ALA A 611 -27.47 -3.56 4.45
C ALA A 611 -27.19 -3.16 5.91
N ASP A 612 -28.24 -2.86 6.69
CA ASP A 612 -28.12 -2.35 8.06
C ASP A 612 -27.40 -3.32 9.03
N ASN A 613 -27.27 -4.60 8.64
CA ASN A 613 -26.59 -5.65 9.40
C ASN A 613 -25.23 -6.08 8.80
N ASP A 614 -24.72 -5.36 7.80
CA ASP A 614 -23.46 -5.71 7.14
C ASP A 614 -22.27 -5.47 8.08
N PRO A 615 -21.49 -6.50 8.45
CA PRO A 615 -20.42 -6.37 9.43
C PRO A 615 -19.22 -5.55 8.92
N ARG A 616 -19.14 -5.25 7.62
CA ARG A 616 -18.14 -4.34 7.04
C ARG A 616 -18.38 -2.87 7.43
N TYR A 617 -19.61 -2.54 7.84
CA TYR A 617 -20.03 -1.16 8.13
C TYR A 617 -20.32 -0.96 9.62
N GLY A 618 -19.26 -0.85 10.42
CA GLY A 618 -19.37 -0.55 11.85
C GLY A 618 -18.23 0.36 12.31
N THR A 619 -18.40 0.97 13.48
CA THR A 619 -17.36 1.75 14.14
C THR A 619 -16.90 1.04 15.40
N PHE A 620 -15.63 1.16 15.74
CA PHE A 620 -15.10 0.71 17.02
C PHE A 620 -14.98 1.89 17.98
N SER A 621 -15.42 1.69 19.21
CA SER A 621 -15.31 2.65 20.31
C SER A 621 -14.60 1.99 21.48
N TRP A 622 -13.84 2.80 22.25
CA TRP A 622 -13.26 2.35 23.50
C TRP A 622 -14.19 2.73 24.65
N GLU A 623 -14.87 1.75 25.24
CA GLU A 623 -15.85 1.95 26.30
C GLU A 623 -15.53 1.05 27.50
N GLY A 624 -15.36 1.62 28.70
CA GLY A 624 -15.16 0.84 29.92
C GLY A 624 -13.90 -0.05 29.96
N GLY A 625 -12.87 0.26 29.16
CA GLY A 625 -11.65 -0.55 29.07
C GLY A 625 -11.73 -1.69 28.05
N GLN A 626 -12.78 -1.74 27.22
CA GLN A 626 -12.97 -2.71 26.15
C GLN A 626 -13.27 -2.02 24.83
N THR A 627 -12.80 -2.60 23.73
CA THR A 627 -13.19 -2.19 22.38
C THR A 627 -14.58 -2.73 22.07
N THR A 628 -15.56 -1.85 21.93
CA THR A 628 -16.94 -2.18 21.55
C THR A 628 -17.17 -1.86 20.07
N ARG A 629 -17.73 -2.82 19.31
CA ARG A 629 -18.16 -2.59 17.94
C ARG A 629 -19.59 -2.09 17.92
N LYS A 630 -19.84 -0.97 17.24
CA LYS A 630 -21.17 -0.41 17.00
C LYS A 630 -21.52 -0.55 15.52
N GLN A 631 -22.61 -1.27 15.23
CA GLN A 631 -23.13 -1.40 13.87
C GLN A 631 -23.73 -0.07 13.38
N LEU A 632 -23.38 0.36 12.18
CA LEU A 632 -24.03 1.48 11.51
C LEU A 632 -25.22 0.97 10.70
N GLN A 633 -26.42 1.48 10.98
CA GLN A 633 -27.65 1.17 10.23
C GLN A 633 -27.85 2.22 9.14
N LEU A 634 -26.96 2.22 8.14
CA LEU A 634 -26.85 3.29 7.14
C LEU A 634 -28.13 3.53 6.34
N ARG A 635 -28.82 2.46 5.92
CA ARG A 635 -30.07 2.57 5.16
C ARG A 635 -31.20 3.09 6.05
N LYS A 636 -31.22 2.72 7.34
CA LYS A 636 -32.14 3.31 8.31
C LYS A 636 -31.87 4.80 8.52
N LEU A 637 -30.61 5.19 8.72
CA LEU A 637 -30.23 6.60 8.89
C LEU A 637 -30.67 7.45 7.69
N ALA A 638 -30.52 6.94 6.47
CA ALA A 638 -30.98 7.62 5.26
C ALA A 638 -32.51 7.79 5.22
N ARG A 639 -33.28 6.76 5.61
CA ARG A 639 -34.76 6.86 5.74
C ARG A 639 -35.17 7.87 6.80
N ASP A 640 -34.52 7.86 7.95
CA ASP A 640 -34.80 8.80 9.04
C ASP A 640 -34.50 10.24 8.59
N TYR A 641 -33.42 10.45 7.85
CA TYR A 641 -33.07 11.76 7.28
C TYR A 641 -34.09 12.23 6.24
N ALA A 642 -34.54 11.34 5.34
CA ALA A 642 -35.62 11.64 4.40
C ALA A 642 -36.93 12.03 5.12
N ALA A 643 -37.33 11.25 6.13
CA ALA A 643 -38.53 11.53 6.91
C ALA A 643 -38.45 12.87 7.66
N ALA A 644 -37.27 13.19 8.23
CA ALA A 644 -37.04 14.46 8.88
C ALA A 644 -37.17 15.64 7.90
N LEU A 645 -36.60 15.53 6.69
CA LEU A 645 -36.71 16.55 5.65
C LEU A 645 -38.16 16.69 5.13
N ASP A 646 -38.88 15.60 4.94
CA ASP A 646 -40.29 15.62 4.56
C ASP A 646 -41.13 16.37 5.61
N GLN A 647 -40.96 16.03 6.88
CA GLN A 647 -41.64 16.73 7.98
C GLN A 647 -41.25 18.22 8.02
N ALA A 648 -39.98 18.55 7.77
CA ALA A 648 -39.47 19.91 7.79
C ALA A 648 -40.10 20.81 6.69
N GLN A 649 -40.41 20.20 5.55
CA GLN A 649 -40.95 20.87 4.36
C GLN A 649 -42.49 20.91 4.37
N HIS A 650 -43.13 19.80 4.74
CA HIS A 650 -44.57 19.59 4.50
C HIS A 650 -45.45 19.67 5.75
N ALA A 651 -44.89 19.69 6.97
CA ALA A 651 -45.72 19.76 8.17
C ALA A 651 -46.52 21.08 8.24
N TRP A 652 -47.79 20.99 8.65
CA TRP A 652 -48.70 22.14 8.69
C TRP A 652 -48.35 23.17 9.78
N LEU A 653 -47.95 22.70 10.97
CA LEU A 653 -47.55 23.57 12.09
C LEU A 653 -46.08 23.96 11.98
N GLY A 654 -45.78 25.25 12.16
CA GLY A 654 -44.41 25.77 12.19
C GLY A 654 -43.50 25.05 13.19
N ALA A 655 -44.01 24.72 14.37
CA ALA A 655 -43.25 23.97 15.38
C ALA A 655 -42.94 22.51 14.96
N ASN A 656 -43.80 21.88 14.16
CA ASN A 656 -43.54 20.54 13.62
C ASN A 656 -42.54 20.59 12.47
N ARG A 657 -42.58 21.63 11.64
CA ARG A 657 -41.53 21.91 10.66
C ARG A 657 -40.19 22.17 11.33
N ALA A 658 -40.18 22.94 12.43
CA ALA A 658 -38.99 23.19 13.22
C ALA A 658 -38.40 21.91 13.81
N HIS A 659 -39.26 21.00 14.29
CA HIS A 659 -38.85 19.68 14.75
C HIS A 659 -38.18 18.88 13.62
N GLY A 660 -38.80 18.82 12.43
CA GLY A 660 -38.21 18.15 11.27
C GLY A 660 -36.86 18.74 10.86
N TRP A 661 -36.73 20.09 10.82
CA TRP A 661 -35.45 20.74 10.54
C TRP A 661 -34.39 20.42 11.59
N PHE A 662 -34.76 20.35 12.87
CA PHE A 662 -33.84 20.01 13.96
C PHE A 662 -33.39 18.54 13.92
N ASP A 663 -34.30 17.62 13.60
CA ASP A 663 -33.99 16.21 13.43
C ASP A 663 -33.04 16.00 12.24
N ALA A 664 -33.34 16.64 11.10
CA ALA A 664 -32.48 16.63 9.93
C ALA A 664 -31.09 17.24 10.23
N ALA A 665 -31.05 18.34 11.00
CA ALA A 665 -29.80 18.96 11.43
C ALA A 665 -28.96 18.01 12.30
N THR A 666 -29.61 17.30 13.22
CA THR A 666 -28.94 16.36 14.14
C THR A 666 -28.35 15.19 13.37
N LEU A 667 -29.12 14.60 12.45
CA LEU A 667 -28.66 13.52 11.59
C LEU A 667 -27.50 13.97 10.67
N ALA A 668 -27.61 15.14 10.05
CA ALA A 668 -26.52 15.70 9.25
C ALA A 668 -25.26 15.96 10.08
N LYS A 669 -25.37 16.51 11.30
CA LYS A 669 -24.20 16.76 12.17
C LYS A 669 -23.49 15.48 12.60
N GLN A 670 -24.25 14.45 12.97
CA GLN A 670 -23.71 13.21 13.57
C GLN A 670 -23.31 12.17 12.53
N HIS A 671 -24.03 12.09 11.41
CA HIS A 671 -23.90 11.05 10.39
C HIS A 671 -23.76 11.62 8.97
N GLY A 672 -23.48 12.91 8.82
CA GLY A 672 -23.37 13.54 7.51
C GLY A 672 -22.22 12.99 6.66
N MET A 673 -21.14 12.52 7.28
CA MET A 673 -20.05 11.85 6.58
C MET A 673 -20.54 10.57 5.90
N GLU A 674 -21.33 9.76 6.60
CA GLU A 674 -21.94 8.52 6.10
C GLU A 674 -23.10 8.77 5.13
N LEU A 675 -23.89 9.82 5.35
CA LEU A 675 -25.10 10.09 4.58
C LEU A 675 -24.81 10.85 3.28
N MET A 676 -23.86 11.78 3.29
CA MET A 676 -23.67 12.74 2.20
C MET A 676 -22.21 13.19 2.02
N GLY A 677 -21.24 12.60 2.72
CA GLY A 677 -19.82 12.94 2.58
C GLY A 677 -19.29 12.68 1.16
N TYR A 678 -18.46 13.60 0.66
CA TYR A 678 -17.69 13.40 -0.56
C TYR A 678 -16.63 12.31 -0.32
N GLU A 679 -16.44 11.41 -1.30
CA GLU A 679 -15.45 10.34 -1.19
C GLU A 679 -14.04 10.92 -1.00
N GLN A 680 -13.72 11.94 -1.79
CA GLN A 680 -12.46 12.68 -1.72
C GLN A 680 -12.70 14.10 -1.17
N GLY A 681 -11.87 15.06 -1.55
CA GLY A 681 -12.06 16.46 -1.16
C GLY A 681 -13.49 16.97 -1.42
N PRO A 682 -14.09 17.72 -0.48
CA PRO A 682 -13.43 18.28 0.71
C PRO A 682 -13.52 17.42 1.97
N ASP A 683 -14.27 16.32 1.98
CA ASP A 683 -14.58 15.57 3.21
C ASP A 683 -13.63 14.38 3.44
N TYR A 684 -13.08 13.79 2.37
CA TYR A 684 -12.17 12.64 2.40
C TYR A 684 -12.77 11.43 3.12
N ARG A 685 -13.98 11.02 2.71
CA ARG A 685 -14.67 9.88 3.33
C ARG A 685 -13.88 8.59 3.23
N ASP A 686 -13.15 8.34 2.15
CA ASP A 686 -12.37 7.11 1.98
C ASP A 686 -11.35 6.86 3.11
N VAL A 687 -10.89 7.91 3.77
CA VAL A 687 -10.02 7.86 4.96
C VAL A 687 -10.71 8.37 6.23
N ASP A 688 -12.04 8.25 6.30
CA ASP A 688 -12.90 8.67 7.43
C ASP A 688 -12.78 10.17 7.79
N GLY A 689 -12.24 11.00 6.90
CA GLY A 689 -11.88 12.38 7.18
C GLY A 689 -10.77 12.52 8.21
N ALA A 690 -9.96 11.48 8.47
CA ALA A 690 -8.86 11.50 9.43
C ALA A 690 -7.72 12.44 9.01
N PHE A 691 -7.52 12.57 7.70
CA PHE A 691 -6.51 13.46 7.10
C PHE A 691 -7.17 14.67 6.43
N ALA A 692 -6.43 15.77 6.32
CA ALA A 692 -6.88 16.98 5.63
C ALA A 692 -6.67 16.94 4.10
N GLY A 693 -6.11 15.83 3.60
CA GLY A 693 -5.78 15.58 2.19
C GLY A 693 -5.19 14.18 2.03
N GLY A 694 -4.87 13.80 0.79
CA GLY A 694 -4.09 12.59 0.48
C GLY A 694 -4.75 11.59 -0.46
N SER A 695 -6.08 11.62 -0.61
CA SER A 695 -6.81 10.75 -1.54
C SER A 695 -7.43 11.52 -2.71
N GLY A 696 -7.19 11.00 -3.92
CA GLY A 696 -7.51 11.66 -5.19
C GLY A 696 -6.70 12.91 -5.47
N ARG A 697 -7.11 13.61 -6.54
CA ARG A 697 -6.59 14.95 -6.87
C ARG A 697 -6.70 15.82 -5.64
N SER A 698 -5.57 16.32 -5.14
CA SER A 698 -5.55 17.30 -4.05
C SER A 698 -6.08 18.63 -4.55
N GLY A 699 -7.41 18.78 -4.56
CA GLY A 699 -8.06 20.04 -4.89
C GLY A 699 -7.67 21.16 -3.92
N VAL A 700 -7.98 22.40 -4.29
CA VAL A 700 -7.53 23.65 -3.64
C VAL A 700 -7.75 23.72 -2.11
N ILE A 701 -8.67 22.94 -1.55
CA ILE A 701 -8.97 22.88 -0.10
C ILE A 701 -7.95 22.01 0.67
N GLY A 702 -7.45 20.91 0.09
CA GLY A 702 -6.56 19.95 0.77
C GLY A 702 -5.18 20.52 1.08
N ALA A 703 -4.61 21.28 0.14
CA ALA A 703 -3.30 21.93 0.32
C ALA A 703 -3.30 23.05 1.40
N ARG A 704 -4.48 23.51 1.84
CA ARG A 704 -4.63 24.62 2.80
C ARG A 704 -5.10 24.17 4.19
N GLY A 705 -5.54 22.92 4.32
CA GLY A 705 -6.51 22.51 5.33
C GLY A 705 -5.97 21.83 6.60
N SER A 706 -4.67 21.83 6.91
CA SER A 706 -4.16 21.65 8.28
C SER A 706 -2.63 21.64 8.30
N GLY A 707 -2.00 22.62 8.92
CA GLY A 707 -0.63 22.48 9.45
C GLY A 707 0.45 22.01 8.48
N ALA A 708 0.33 22.25 7.16
CA ALA A 708 1.50 22.30 6.30
C ALA A 708 2.49 23.22 7.02
N SER A 709 3.72 22.74 7.24
CA SER A 709 4.76 23.55 7.87
C SER A 709 4.69 24.97 7.32
N ASN A 710 4.75 25.97 8.20
CA ASN A 710 4.44 27.39 7.90
C ASN A 710 5.14 27.97 6.64
N ALA A 711 6.09 27.25 6.03
CA ALA A 711 6.72 27.57 4.75
C ALA A 711 5.84 27.29 3.51
N GLY A 712 5.01 26.23 3.49
CA GLY A 712 4.24 25.83 2.29
C GLY A 712 2.89 26.55 2.12
N ALA A 713 2.22 26.88 3.23
CA ALA A 713 0.93 27.56 3.19
C ALA A 713 1.03 29.06 2.83
N ALA A 714 2.17 29.70 3.12
CA ALA A 714 2.38 31.13 2.90
C ALA A 714 2.63 31.51 1.42
N SER A 715 2.95 30.53 0.58
CA SER A 715 3.31 30.73 -0.84
C SER A 715 2.27 30.18 -1.82
N ALA A 716 1.16 29.60 -1.33
CA ALA A 716 0.10 29.06 -2.18
C ALA A 716 -0.75 30.20 -2.82
N PRO A 717 -0.92 30.20 -4.16
CA PRO A 717 -1.76 31.20 -4.84
C PRO A 717 -3.20 31.17 -4.32
N ALA A 718 -3.88 32.32 -4.31
CA ALA A 718 -5.27 32.47 -3.86
C ALA A 718 -6.19 31.43 -4.52
N THR A 719 -7.09 30.80 -3.74
CA THR A 719 -8.12 29.90 -4.29
C THR A 719 -8.99 30.73 -5.23
N PRO A 720 -9.12 30.35 -6.51
CA PRO A 720 -10.01 31.05 -7.41
C PRO A 720 -11.45 31.07 -6.86
N ASP A 721 -12.15 32.18 -7.00
CA ASP A 721 -13.46 32.39 -6.34
C ASP A 721 -14.59 31.57 -6.95
N THR A 722 -14.47 31.16 -8.22
CA THR A 722 -15.52 30.43 -8.95
C THR A 722 -15.18 28.96 -9.17
N PRO A 723 -16.18 28.05 -9.19
CA PRO A 723 -15.94 26.63 -9.50
C PRO A 723 -15.25 26.43 -10.86
N ALA A 724 -15.60 27.24 -11.86
CA ALA A 724 -15.00 27.16 -13.20
C ALA A 724 -13.50 27.53 -13.18
N ALA A 725 -13.11 28.57 -12.45
CA ALA A 725 -11.72 28.96 -12.33
C ALA A 725 -10.89 27.95 -11.51
N ARG A 726 -11.50 27.32 -10.49
CA ARG A 726 -10.88 26.19 -9.77
C ARG A 726 -10.70 24.98 -10.67
N ALA A 727 -11.70 24.63 -11.48
CA ALA A 727 -11.59 23.55 -12.45
C ALA A 727 -10.48 23.79 -13.48
N GLU A 728 -10.28 25.03 -13.93
CA GLU A 728 -9.18 25.38 -14.84
C GLU A 728 -7.80 25.20 -14.20
N ALA A 729 -7.67 25.54 -12.91
CA ALA A 729 -6.43 25.36 -12.15
C ALA A 729 -6.15 23.88 -11.81
N ASP A 730 -7.16 23.15 -11.34
CA ASP A 730 -7.04 21.77 -10.87
C ASP A 730 -6.87 20.77 -12.04
N LEU A 731 -7.43 21.08 -13.22
CA LEU A 731 -7.45 20.20 -14.38
C LEU A 731 -6.67 20.80 -15.56
N ALA A 732 -5.40 21.11 -15.32
CA ALA A 732 -4.49 21.60 -16.34
C ALA A 732 -3.98 20.48 -17.27
N GLY A 733 -3.51 20.87 -18.47
CA GLY A 733 -2.81 19.99 -19.40
C GLY A 733 -3.63 19.50 -20.60
N PRO A 734 -2.97 18.87 -21.58
CA PRO A 734 -3.56 18.54 -22.89
C PRO A 734 -4.50 17.32 -22.87
N PHE A 735 -4.48 16.54 -21.79
CA PHE A 735 -5.26 15.30 -21.62
C PHE A 735 -6.54 15.50 -20.80
N VAL A 736 -6.98 16.75 -20.66
CA VAL A 736 -8.22 17.16 -19.99
C VAL A 736 -9.15 17.79 -21.01
N THR A 737 -10.39 17.31 -21.06
CA THR A 737 -11.40 17.86 -21.98
C THR A 737 -12.10 19.09 -21.39
N ALA A 738 -12.59 19.98 -22.25
CA ALA A 738 -13.39 21.12 -21.80
C ALA A 738 -14.69 20.70 -21.10
N ASP A 739 -15.30 19.58 -21.53
CA ASP A 739 -16.52 19.06 -20.88
C ASP A 739 -16.23 18.49 -19.48
N GLU A 740 -15.09 17.85 -19.28
CA GLU A 740 -14.65 17.37 -17.97
C GLU A 740 -14.46 18.52 -16.99
N LYS A 741 -13.84 19.64 -17.41
CA LYS A 741 -13.73 20.86 -16.60
C LYS A 741 -15.09 21.40 -16.17
N ARG A 742 -16.06 21.44 -17.10
CA ARG A 742 -17.43 21.87 -16.78
C ARG A 742 -18.09 20.94 -15.77
N ARG A 743 -17.97 19.62 -15.96
CA ARG A 743 -18.55 18.60 -15.07
C ARG A 743 -17.93 18.65 -13.68
N TYR A 744 -16.61 18.78 -13.59
CA TYR A 744 -15.89 18.99 -12.33
C TYR A 744 -16.34 20.25 -11.60
N ALA A 745 -16.49 21.38 -12.31
CA ALA A 745 -17.01 22.62 -11.72
C ALA A 745 -18.46 22.45 -11.23
N ALA A 746 -19.30 21.72 -11.97
CA ALA A 746 -20.71 21.53 -11.65
C ALA A 746 -20.94 20.60 -10.44
N SER A 747 -20.07 19.60 -10.24
CA SER A 747 -20.17 18.60 -9.17
C SER A 747 -19.59 19.07 -7.83
N GLU A 748 -18.94 20.23 -7.79
CA GLU A 748 -18.33 20.82 -6.58
C GLU A 748 -19.26 20.83 -5.37
N SER A 749 -18.70 20.54 -4.19
CA SER A 749 -19.45 20.56 -2.94
C SER A 749 -19.99 21.96 -2.65
N LYS A 750 -21.19 22.01 -2.08
CA LYS A 750 -21.88 23.24 -1.74
C LYS A 750 -22.32 23.17 -0.27
N PRO A 751 -21.65 23.90 0.64
CA PRO A 751 -20.48 24.75 0.44
C PRO A 751 -19.17 23.97 0.16
N LEU A 752 -18.16 24.65 -0.41
CA LEU A 752 -16.82 24.11 -0.59
C LEU A 752 -15.98 24.28 0.69
N VAL A 753 -16.29 23.49 1.72
CA VAL A 753 -15.52 23.44 2.97
C VAL A 753 -15.39 21.99 3.45
N ARG A 754 -14.35 21.70 4.22
CA ARG A 754 -14.16 20.38 4.84
C ARG A 754 -15.29 20.10 5.83
N PHE A 755 -15.82 18.88 5.80
CA PHE A 755 -17.02 18.48 6.55
C PHE A 755 -18.23 19.35 6.19
N HIS A 756 -18.48 19.53 4.89
CA HIS A 756 -19.52 20.45 4.38
C HIS A 756 -20.92 20.17 4.98
N TYR A 757 -21.21 18.92 5.34
CA TYR A 757 -22.45 18.53 6.00
C TYR A 757 -22.67 19.20 7.37
N ARG A 758 -21.61 19.68 8.04
CA ARG A 758 -21.72 20.45 9.30
C ARG A 758 -22.32 21.83 9.06
N GLU A 759 -22.01 22.43 7.91
CA GLU A 759 -22.60 23.69 7.47
C GLU A 759 -24.08 23.54 7.13
N ILE A 760 -24.42 22.45 6.42
CA ILE A 760 -25.81 22.09 6.12
C ILE A 760 -26.59 21.91 7.44
N ALA A 761 -25.99 21.25 8.43
CA ALA A 761 -26.61 21.08 9.75
C ALA A 761 -26.85 22.44 10.45
N ALA A 762 -25.87 23.37 10.41
CA ALA A 762 -26.03 24.70 10.96
C ALA A 762 -27.14 25.51 10.26
N ASP A 763 -27.23 25.43 8.93
CA ASP A 763 -28.32 26.07 8.16
C ASP A 763 -29.69 25.50 8.53
N TYR A 764 -29.77 24.19 8.79
CA TYR A 764 -31.00 23.56 9.26
C TYR A 764 -31.36 23.99 10.69
N ILE A 765 -30.39 24.26 11.56
CA ILE A 765 -30.64 24.88 12.88
C ILE A 765 -31.27 26.27 12.72
N ALA A 766 -30.77 27.09 11.79
CA ALA A 766 -31.36 28.40 11.51
C ALA A 766 -32.84 28.27 11.07
N LYS A 767 -33.12 27.35 10.14
CA LYS A 767 -34.49 27.05 9.67
C LYS A 767 -35.38 26.48 10.78
N ALA A 768 -34.84 25.68 11.67
CA ALA A 768 -35.56 25.16 12.82
C ALA A 768 -35.97 26.32 13.75
N ALA A 769 -35.06 27.25 14.04
CA ALA A 769 -35.36 28.42 14.85
C ALA A 769 -36.46 29.31 14.23
N ASP A 770 -36.49 29.45 12.91
CA ASP A 770 -37.51 30.24 12.19
C ASP A 770 -38.94 29.71 12.38
N GLY A 771 -39.10 28.39 12.59
CA GLY A 771 -40.40 27.76 12.82
C GLY A 771 -40.89 27.84 14.28
N LEU A 772 -40.10 28.41 15.19
CA LEU A 772 -40.38 28.40 16.63
C LEU A 772 -40.78 29.79 17.15
N PRO A 773 -41.72 29.86 18.13
CA PRO A 773 -42.00 31.10 18.83
C PRO A 773 -40.74 31.57 19.58
N PRO A 774 -40.26 32.82 19.40
CA PRO A 774 -39.00 33.28 19.98
C PRO A 774 -38.92 33.15 21.51
N ARG A 775 -40.07 33.31 22.20
CA ARG A 775 -40.15 33.20 23.66
C ARG A 775 -40.32 31.76 24.19
N SER A 776 -40.20 30.75 23.34
CA SER A 776 -40.30 29.33 23.73
C SER A 776 -38.95 28.78 24.19
N GLN A 777 -38.98 27.76 25.06
CA GLN A 777 -37.75 27.03 25.44
C GLN A 777 -37.11 26.37 24.23
N ALA A 778 -37.91 25.84 23.29
CA ALA A 778 -37.41 25.19 22.09
C ALA A 778 -36.56 26.14 21.23
N PHE A 779 -36.97 27.40 21.07
CA PHE A 779 -36.20 28.40 20.32
C PHE A 779 -34.80 28.61 20.92
N ALA A 780 -34.73 28.81 22.25
CA ALA A 780 -33.46 28.96 22.96
C ALA A 780 -32.61 27.68 22.89
N ALA A 781 -33.21 26.50 23.02
CA ALA A 781 -32.51 25.22 22.99
C ALA A 781 -31.95 24.88 21.59
N VAL A 782 -32.69 25.18 20.52
CA VAL A 782 -32.25 25.00 19.13
C VAL A 782 -31.05 25.89 18.83
N LEU A 783 -31.12 27.19 19.19
CA LEU A 783 -29.99 28.11 18.98
C LEU A 783 -28.79 27.77 19.86
N CYS A 784 -29.02 27.31 21.11
CA CYS A 784 -27.95 26.79 21.98
C CYS A 784 -27.21 25.65 21.29
N ARG A 785 -27.95 24.69 20.72
CA ARG A 785 -27.37 23.55 20.00
C ARG A 785 -26.59 24.00 18.76
N GLY A 786 -27.09 24.99 18.04
CA GLY A 786 -26.35 25.62 16.94
C GLY A 786 -25.01 26.18 17.37
N THR A 787 -24.98 26.96 18.45
CA THR A 787 -23.74 27.51 19.02
C THR A 787 -22.78 26.39 19.47
N ASP A 788 -23.27 25.36 20.15
CA ASP A 788 -22.47 24.19 20.57
C ASP A 788 -21.79 23.50 19.37
N TRP A 789 -22.52 23.30 18.28
CA TRP A 789 -21.98 22.60 17.11
C TRP A 789 -20.96 23.38 16.30
N THR A 790 -21.02 24.71 16.34
CA THR A 790 -20.16 25.56 15.50
C THR A 790 -19.05 26.28 16.26
N HIS A 791 -19.04 26.32 17.61
CA HIS A 791 -18.09 27.17 18.35
C HIS A 791 -16.60 26.93 18.04
N ASN A 792 -16.19 25.69 17.74
CA ASN A 792 -14.80 25.37 17.40
C ASN A 792 -14.47 25.54 15.91
N ASP A 793 -15.42 25.22 15.03
CA ASP A 793 -15.20 25.16 13.58
C ASP A 793 -15.57 26.49 12.87
N ASP A 794 -16.63 27.18 13.34
CA ASP A 794 -17.10 28.48 12.87
C ASP A 794 -17.58 29.37 14.05
N PRO A 795 -16.63 30.08 14.70
CA PRO A 795 -16.94 30.97 15.83
C PRO A 795 -17.87 32.13 15.46
N ALA A 796 -17.83 32.61 14.22
CA ALA A 796 -18.66 33.74 13.77
C ALA A 796 -20.14 33.33 13.71
N ARG A 797 -20.42 32.12 13.22
CA ARG A 797 -21.80 31.59 13.19
C ARG A 797 -22.28 31.16 14.56
N ALA A 798 -21.40 30.62 15.40
CA ALA A 798 -21.72 30.34 16.80
C ALA A 798 -22.18 31.61 17.53
N LEU A 799 -21.46 32.71 17.31
CA LEU A 799 -21.81 34.03 17.84
C LEU A 799 -23.13 34.55 17.26
N ALA A 800 -23.38 34.37 15.96
CA ALA A 800 -24.63 34.79 15.33
C ALA A 800 -25.85 34.08 15.94
N PHE A 801 -25.77 32.77 16.20
CA PHE A 801 -26.84 32.04 16.90
C PHE A 801 -27.07 32.56 18.31
N TYR A 802 -26.00 32.81 19.07
CA TYR A 802 -26.10 33.37 20.42
C TYR A 802 -26.71 34.77 20.42
N GLN A 803 -26.27 35.65 19.52
CA GLN A 803 -26.81 37.00 19.38
C GLN A 803 -28.29 36.99 19.00
N ARG A 804 -28.70 36.07 18.12
CA ARG A 804 -30.11 35.89 17.77
C ARG A 804 -30.94 35.49 19.00
N TYR A 805 -30.45 34.54 19.79
CA TYR A 805 -31.10 34.17 21.06
C TYR A 805 -31.21 35.36 22.01
N VAL A 806 -30.13 36.13 22.22
CA VAL A 806 -30.15 37.29 23.13
C VAL A 806 -31.14 38.35 22.66
N LYS A 807 -31.26 38.56 21.34
CA LYS A 807 -32.14 39.57 20.76
C LYS A 807 -33.63 39.19 20.79
N GLU A 808 -33.95 37.93 20.52
CA GLU A 808 -35.32 37.48 20.24
C GLU A 808 -35.89 36.56 21.34
N GLY A 809 -35.02 35.87 22.06
CA GLY A 809 -35.33 34.82 23.02
C GLY A 809 -35.89 35.31 24.36
N ALA A 810 -36.54 34.40 25.09
CA ALA A 810 -36.82 34.61 26.52
C ALA A 810 -35.64 34.10 27.37
N TYR A 811 -35.46 34.69 28.56
CA TYR A 811 -34.51 34.17 29.54
C TYR A 811 -34.85 32.72 29.91
N VAL A 812 -33.83 31.86 29.91
CA VAL A 812 -33.91 30.45 30.29
C VAL A 812 -32.81 30.12 31.29
N ASP A 813 -33.05 29.14 32.16
CA ASP A 813 -32.14 28.79 33.26
C ASP A 813 -30.79 28.22 32.77
N PHE A 814 -30.74 27.74 31.52
CA PHE A 814 -29.52 27.30 30.84
C PHE A 814 -28.83 28.41 30.01
N GLY A 815 -29.24 29.68 30.18
CA GLY A 815 -28.66 30.81 29.47
C GLY A 815 -27.21 31.13 29.88
N GLY A 816 -26.78 30.70 31.07
CA GLY A 816 -25.39 30.82 31.54
C GLY A 816 -24.42 29.92 30.75
N PRO A 817 -24.64 28.60 30.70
CA PRO A 817 -23.82 27.67 29.90
C PRO A 817 -24.27 27.56 28.44
N PHE A 818 -24.72 28.65 27.82
CA PHE A 818 -25.25 28.63 26.45
C PHE A 818 -24.16 28.19 25.45
N GLY A 819 -24.48 27.23 24.58
CA GLY A 819 -23.52 26.61 23.66
C GLY A 819 -22.61 25.55 24.27
N THR A 820 -22.83 25.15 25.54
CA THR A 820 -22.10 24.05 26.18
C THR A 820 -23.03 23.04 26.85
N LEU A 821 -24.08 23.51 27.55
CA LEU A 821 -25.10 22.65 28.17
C LEU A 821 -26.47 22.98 27.57
N CYS A 822 -26.77 22.35 26.43
CA CYS A 822 -28.00 22.61 25.69
C CYS A 822 -29.04 21.49 25.92
N PRO A 823 -30.18 21.77 26.56
CA PRO A 823 -31.24 20.77 26.75
C PRO A 823 -31.88 20.39 25.43
N THR A 824 -32.62 19.27 25.42
CA THR A 824 -33.45 18.89 24.28
C THR A 824 -34.56 19.94 24.05
N PRO A 825 -34.81 20.39 22.81
CA PRO A 825 -35.88 21.35 22.53
C PRO A 825 -37.29 20.76 22.76
N ASP A 826 -38.17 21.47 23.47
CA ASP A 826 -39.56 21.07 23.70
C ASP A 826 -40.48 21.58 22.58
N PHE A 827 -40.48 20.87 21.44
CA PHE A 827 -41.32 21.20 20.29
C PHE A 827 -42.82 21.11 20.58
N ARG A 828 -43.23 20.24 21.52
CA ARG A 828 -44.65 20.06 21.88
C ARG A 828 -45.18 21.29 22.63
N ALA A 829 -44.42 21.81 23.59
CA ALA A 829 -44.75 23.06 24.25
C ALA A 829 -44.70 24.24 23.27
N ALA A 830 -43.75 24.25 22.34
CA ALA A 830 -43.66 25.28 21.30
C ALA A 830 -44.90 25.30 20.38
N ALA A 831 -45.41 24.13 19.98
CA ALA A 831 -46.60 24.01 19.13
C ALA A 831 -47.87 24.61 19.74
N THR A 832 -47.98 24.60 21.08
CA THR A 832 -49.13 25.14 21.83
C THR A 832 -48.83 26.48 22.49
N PHE A 833 -47.65 27.05 22.26
CA PHE A 833 -47.16 28.23 22.99
C PHE A 833 -48.03 29.47 22.80
N THR A 834 -48.43 29.77 21.57
CA THR A 834 -49.27 30.96 21.26
C THR A 834 -50.64 30.84 21.91
N TYR A 835 -51.25 29.66 21.83
CA TYR A 835 -52.54 29.37 22.47
C TYR A 835 -52.46 29.45 23.99
N THR A 836 -51.45 28.84 24.60
CA THR A 836 -51.26 28.86 26.06
C THR A 836 -50.94 30.26 26.59
N GLN A 837 -50.15 31.06 25.86
CA GLN A 837 -49.90 32.46 26.22
C GLN A 837 -51.16 33.33 26.07
N ALA A 838 -51.94 33.14 25.00
CA ALA A 838 -53.22 33.82 24.84
C ALA A 838 -54.17 33.50 26.02
N TRP A 839 -54.28 32.22 26.40
CA TRP A 839 -55.08 31.80 27.55
C TRP A 839 -54.55 32.32 28.89
N ARG A 840 -53.23 32.36 29.09
CA ARG A 840 -52.63 32.96 30.30
C ARG A 840 -52.90 34.46 30.36
N ASN A 841 -52.83 35.17 29.24
CA ASN A 841 -53.18 36.58 29.16
C ASN A 841 -54.66 36.80 29.46
N VAL A 842 -55.56 36.03 28.84
CA VAL A 842 -57.01 36.07 29.15
C VAL A 842 -57.27 35.78 30.63
N LYS A 843 -56.61 34.78 31.22
CA LYS A 843 -56.77 34.45 32.66
C LYS A 843 -56.22 35.56 33.57
N ARG A 844 -55.10 36.18 33.21
CA ARG A 844 -54.48 37.30 33.94
C ARG A 844 -55.35 38.56 33.85
N ASP A 845 -55.90 38.85 32.67
CA ASP A 845 -56.78 40.01 32.43
C ASP A 845 -58.14 39.81 33.09
N ALA A 846 -58.69 38.60 33.07
CA ALA A 846 -59.88 38.24 33.86
C ALA A 846 -59.64 38.34 35.37
N GLY A 847 -58.42 38.02 35.82
CA GLY A 847 -57.98 38.21 37.21
C GLY A 847 -57.85 39.68 37.63
N ARG A 848 -57.45 40.57 36.72
CA ARG A 848 -57.33 42.02 36.95
C ARG A 848 -58.67 42.75 36.84
N ASN A 849 -59.54 42.32 35.92
CA ASN A 849 -60.84 42.95 35.60
C ASN A 849 -62.03 42.10 36.08
N ARG A 850 -61.99 41.61 37.34
CA ARG A 850 -63.02 40.72 37.91
C ARG A 850 -64.44 41.28 37.84
N LYS A 851 -64.62 42.60 38.05
CA LYS A 851 -65.95 43.26 38.06
C LYS A 851 -66.63 43.28 36.68
N PRO A 852 -66.02 43.78 35.59
CA PRO A 852 -66.65 43.76 34.27
C PRO A 852 -66.77 42.33 33.69
N VAL A 853 -65.84 41.41 34.00
CA VAL A 853 -65.97 40.00 33.57
C VAL A 853 -67.15 39.32 34.26
N ALA A 854 -67.36 39.54 35.57
CA ALA A 854 -68.55 39.05 36.27
C ALA A 854 -69.85 39.63 35.68
N LEU A 855 -69.81 40.88 35.21
CA LEU A 855 -70.95 41.55 34.58
C LEU A 855 -71.26 40.96 33.19
N ILE A 856 -70.24 40.65 32.39
CA ILE A 856 -70.40 39.93 31.11
C ILE A 856 -70.94 38.52 31.35
N VAL A 857 -70.43 37.78 32.33
CA VAL A 857 -70.94 36.45 32.69
C VAL A 857 -72.39 36.52 33.18
N LEU A 858 -72.74 37.52 33.99
CA LEU A 858 -74.13 37.76 34.42
C LEU A 858 -75.05 38.11 33.25
N LEU A 859 -74.59 38.92 32.29
CA LEU A 859 -75.36 39.25 31.09
C LEU A 859 -75.56 38.04 30.17
N ILE A 860 -74.54 37.19 30.02
CA ILE A 860 -74.65 35.93 29.27
C ILE A 860 -75.61 34.97 29.98
N ALA A 861 -75.50 34.82 31.30
CA ALA A 861 -76.42 34.00 32.09
C ALA A 861 -77.87 34.52 32.01
N ALA A 862 -78.07 35.84 32.12
CA ALA A 862 -79.37 36.48 31.96
C ALA A 862 -79.93 36.29 30.53
N GLY A 863 -79.08 36.32 29.50
CA GLY A 863 -79.44 36.02 28.12
C GLY A 863 -79.87 34.57 27.93
N VAL A 864 -79.13 33.61 28.49
CA VAL A 864 -79.47 32.17 28.44
C VAL A 864 -80.77 31.87 29.21
N ILE A 865 -80.93 32.47 30.39
CA ILE A 865 -82.18 32.38 31.17
C ILE A 865 -83.33 33.02 30.40
N GLY A 866 -83.12 34.17 29.77
CA GLY A 866 -84.11 34.85 28.93
C GLY A 866 -84.57 34.00 27.74
N VAL A 867 -83.64 33.33 27.06
CA VAL A 867 -83.95 32.38 25.98
C VAL A 867 -84.68 31.15 26.51
N GLY A 868 -84.31 30.64 27.69
CA GLY A 868 -84.99 29.54 28.36
C GLY A 868 -86.43 29.89 28.75
N VAL A 869 -86.65 31.07 29.33
CA VAL A 869 -87.99 31.59 29.69
C VAL A 869 -88.83 31.87 28.44
N TRP A 870 -88.23 32.40 27.38
CA TRP A 870 -88.92 32.59 26.10
C TRP A 870 -89.36 31.26 25.48
N ARG A 871 -88.48 30.25 25.45
CA ARG A 871 -88.84 28.89 25.00
C ARG A 871 -89.91 28.25 25.89
N TYR A 872 -89.84 28.41 27.21
CA TYR A 872 -90.84 27.91 28.15
C TYR A 872 -92.21 28.57 27.94
N ARG A 873 -92.26 29.89 27.75
CA ARG A 873 -93.50 30.63 27.45
C ARG A 873 -94.09 30.25 26.09
N LYS A 874 -93.25 30.04 25.08
CA LYS A 874 -93.69 29.58 23.75
C LYS A 874 -94.24 28.15 23.77
N GLY A 875 -93.64 27.26 24.58
CA GLY A 875 -94.15 25.91 24.81
C GLY A 875 -95.46 25.87 25.61
N ARG A 876 -95.70 26.84 26.51
CA ARG A 876 -96.96 26.95 27.26
C ARG A 876 -98.11 27.52 26.39
N ALA A 877 -97.81 28.46 25.49
CA ALA A 877 -98.78 28.98 24.52
C ALA A 877 -99.24 27.92 23.48
N GLN A 878 -98.40 26.91 23.19
CA GLN A 878 -98.78 25.78 22.34
C GLN A 878 -99.60 24.71 23.08
N ARG A 879 -99.55 24.65 24.43
CA ARG A 879 -100.37 23.74 25.23
C ARG A 879 -101.75 24.28 25.59
N THR A 880 -102.00 25.59 25.43
CA THR A 880 -103.34 26.20 25.62
C THR A 880 -104.19 26.24 24.35
N SER A 881 -103.71 25.70 23.22
CA SER A 881 -104.50 25.48 21.99
C SER A 881 -104.88 24.03 21.74
N ALA A 882 -104.63 23.12 22.70
CA ALA A 882 -104.94 21.69 22.57
C ALA A 882 -106.06 21.18 23.51
N ASP A 883 -106.63 22.03 24.37
CA ASP A 883 -107.82 21.71 25.17
C ASP A 883 -108.80 22.90 25.13
N GLY A 884 -109.82 22.82 24.28
CA GLY A 884 -110.90 23.80 24.23
C GLY A 884 -111.55 23.93 22.85
N LYS A 885 -112.68 23.23 22.71
CA LYS A 885 -113.74 23.33 21.69
C LYS A 885 -113.90 24.66 20.96
#